data_AF-A0A9P5ANT8-F1
#
_entry.id   AF-A0A9P5ANT8-F1
#
_cell.length_a   1.000
_cell.length_b   1.000
_cell.length_c   1.000
_cell.angle_alpha   90.00
_cell.angle_beta   90.00
_cell.angle_gamma   90.00
#
_symmetry.space_group_name_H-M   'P 1'
#
loop_
_entity.id
_entity.type
_entity.pdbx_description
1 polymer ?
#
loop_
_entity_poly.entity_id
_entity_poly.type
_entity_poly.pdbx_seq_one_letter_code
_entity_poly.pdbx_strand_id
1 'polypeptide(L)'
;MATSCEIPQGREISNSIVNDDLPTADALKIADEIEVFDGKGEKHTFKSIYNGPGRPRRVLVVFVRHFFCCSCVSYTSFLAKNATPEKLKEINTEIVIIGHGDPGQVDMYRIDTGCEFPIYTDPSEELYKTLGMIRTWEEGPANKYIPYSSFWVAWASMKNAFWKLLEGYPLWNWGTTNQQGGEFLFEGEGEDKTVTWCHRMRNSRDHTDTDEILEVLGLAKDGDMVARNPWCHVNNQVCRDHLEWRGRPGPFVSFFTNWNAALRRRQWMIDNGATEVVIIAVWLRGLSGVYDAYAMARDLGLNNLHFYRHEVLVRWGIDADSYRILTLFHGIQPTVQVRISVPHMVTTVDVPPDSVDGIETRGPEYDMQLPDITSHLYEDIYMHSGTRNYIKLSRLVQVMGSRVSPIGYDMEFIAAGASWALGKTPSPQKILSRLGLASLVAQDSWPELSAKLSPQASIVLPDDSSFGGLVSRWRDWHGPQPGAVVRYANDHGIPFLARSGGHGATEALQLAKDVIVVDMRGQDVVEIAEDGKSARIGGGASVKKVVNELWAAGKQTVTGICECVGVSAPVLGGGHGWLQGQYGLAADQVISARVVLPDGEVVTASEDSNPDMFWALRGAGHNFGIVTEWQYRIYNINNLKWSYEIFIFLGDKLEEVLALTNKMMKTQPPHLTHWMYIVNIPEIDPDKPIIWYAVISDSDVKEAREYAKPLHDLGPLNVNTGEASMPELADITLMGDDSVGCAKGFTGLRYPIGLKTYDLLAVRKVFNEIADMSKRVPELAGSFFLLEGYSTHGVKKVDAKSSAFPHRDDEILVTPYILYKPNATLNGLAQEHGEKLRRHLLEASGDPEHLRAYVNYAHGTESLEDMYGHEAWRIEKLKSLKKKWDPKNRMRFYAPIV
;
A
#
# COMPACT_ATOMS: atom_id res chain seq x y z
N MET A 1 42.59 -45.31 7.35
CA MET A 1 41.58 -46.09 8.09
C MET A 1 41.12 -45.20 9.24
N ALA A 2 39.90 -44.66 9.17
CA ALA A 2 38.72 -45.21 9.87
C ALA A 2 38.81 -44.96 11.40
N THR A 3 37.82 -44.37 12.08
CA THR A 3 36.43 -44.06 11.66
C THR A 3 35.82 -42.94 12.52
N SER A 4 34.79 -42.30 11.97
CA SER A 4 33.74 -41.48 12.60
C SER A 4 33.59 -41.53 14.13
N CYS A 5 33.50 -40.34 14.74
CA CYS A 5 32.55 -40.10 15.82
C CYS A 5 31.42 -39.24 15.21
N GLU A 6 30.19 -39.75 15.23
CA GLU A 6 29.04 -39.11 14.58
C GLU A 6 28.58 -37.88 15.39
N ILE A 7 28.36 -36.76 14.72
CA ILE A 7 27.65 -35.62 15.32
C ILE A 7 26.16 -35.94 15.25
N PRO A 8 25.41 -35.99 16.38
CA PRO A 8 24.02 -36.40 16.36
C PRO A 8 23.15 -35.44 15.53
N GLN A 9 22.44 -35.99 14.54
CA GLN A 9 21.31 -35.30 13.91
C GLN A 9 20.06 -35.45 14.79
N GLY A 10 19.51 -34.33 15.25
CA GLY A 10 18.09 -34.19 15.62
C GLY A 10 17.73 -34.36 17.11
N ARG A 11 16.81 -33.47 17.54
CA ARG A 11 16.23 -33.32 18.89
C ARG A 11 17.24 -32.75 19.91
N GLU A 12 16.89 -31.74 20.70
CA GLU A 12 15.57 -31.49 21.29
C GLU A 12 14.77 -30.34 20.65
N ILE A 13 13.58 -30.67 20.14
CA ILE A 13 12.41 -29.82 20.35
C ILE A 13 12.01 -30.09 21.80
N SER A 14 11.87 -29.05 22.62
CA SER A 14 11.22 -29.21 23.92
C SER A 14 9.74 -29.54 23.67
N ASN A 15 9.38 -30.83 23.76
CA ASN A 15 8.00 -31.32 23.70
C ASN A 15 7.20 -30.95 24.96
N SER A 16 7.38 -29.73 25.49
CA SER A 16 6.37 -29.08 26.30
C SER A 16 5.18 -28.76 25.41
N ILE A 17 4.01 -29.30 25.73
CA ILE A 17 2.76 -28.91 25.08
C ILE A 17 2.57 -27.42 25.39
N VAL A 18 2.62 -26.56 24.39
CA VAL A 18 2.30 -25.14 24.56
C VAL A 18 0.81 -25.02 24.78
N ASN A 19 0.46 -24.71 26.02
CA ASN A 19 -0.89 -24.57 26.49
C ASN A 19 -1.05 -23.26 27.25
N ASP A 20 -2.29 -22.98 27.61
CA ASP A 20 -2.71 -21.76 28.30
C ASP A 20 -2.96 -22.04 29.79
N ASP A 21 -2.30 -23.07 30.33
CA ASP A 21 -2.34 -23.38 31.75
C ASP A 21 -1.69 -22.22 32.54
N LEU A 22 -2.36 -21.78 33.60
CA LEU A 22 -1.87 -20.70 34.44
C LEU A 22 -0.47 -21.03 35.02
N PRO A 23 0.46 -20.06 35.10
CA PRO A 23 1.77 -20.27 35.70
C PRO A 23 1.66 -20.87 37.12
N THR A 24 2.53 -21.82 37.44
CA THR A 24 2.58 -22.37 38.80
C THR A 24 3.02 -21.30 39.79
N ALA A 25 2.56 -21.39 41.04
CA ALA A 25 2.91 -20.42 42.08
C ALA A 25 4.43 -20.27 42.29
N ASP A 26 5.22 -21.31 42.02
CA ASP A 26 6.68 -21.25 42.13
C ASP A 26 7.33 -20.65 40.87
N ALA A 27 6.80 -20.91 39.66
CA ALA A 27 7.24 -20.21 38.46
C ALA A 27 6.95 -18.70 38.54
N LEU A 28 5.80 -18.31 39.10
CA LEU A 28 5.47 -16.90 39.28
C LEU A 28 6.36 -16.21 40.33
N LYS A 29 6.72 -16.88 41.43
CA LYS A 29 7.70 -16.35 42.40
C LYS A 29 9.08 -16.12 41.78
N ILE A 30 9.52 -17.01 40.90
CA ILE A 30 10.79 -16.83 40.18
C ILE A 30 10.67 -15.65 39.20
N ALA A 31 9.57 -15.59 38.44
CA ALA A 31 9.32 -14.49 37.51
C ALA A 31 9.30 -13.12 38.22
N ASP A 32 8.65 -13.03 39.39
CA ASP A 32 8.55 -11.82 40.22
C ASP A 32 9.90 -11.13 40.53
N GLU A 33 10.99 -11.90 40.62
CA GLU A 33 12.34 -11.43 40.95
C GLU A 33 13.15 -10.97 39.74
N ILE A 34 12.70 -11.25 38.50
CA ILE A 34 13.43 -10.92 37.27
C ILE A 34 13.38 -9.41 37.00
N GLU A 35 14.53 -8.82 36.64
CA GLU A 35 14.64 -7.41 36.27
C GLU A 35 14.24 -7.18 34.81
N VAL A 36 13.37 -6.19 34.59
CA VAL A 36 13.04 -5.62 33.27
C VAL A 36 13.43 -4.14 33.22
N PHE A 37 13.66 -3.62 32.02
CA PHE A 37 14.17 -2.28 31.79
C PHE A 37 13.13 -1.43 31.05
N ASP A 38 12.94 -0.18 31.44
CA ASP A 38 12.15 0.76 30.63
C ASP A 38 12.98 1.40 29.50
N GLY A 39 12.35 2.22 28.66
CA GLY A 39 13.02 2.90 27.53
C GLY A 39 14.15 3.86 27.90
N LYS A 40 14.36 4.19 29.18
CA LYS A 40 15.52 4.95 29.67
C LYS A 40 16.63 4.05 30.23
N GLY A 41 16.39 2.74 30.31
CA GLY A 41 17.27 1.78 30.96
C GLY A 41 17.15 1.75 32.49
N GLU A 42 16.10 2.33 33.08
CA GLU A 42 15.84 2.18 34.52
C GLU A 42 15.31 0.77 34.81
N LYS A 43 15.72 0.19 35.95
CA LYS A 43 15.43 -1.19 36.34
C LYS A 43 14.15 -1.29 37.18
N HIS A 44 13.31 -2.26 36.86
CA HIS A 44 12.07 -2.60 37.55
C HIS A 44 12.01 -4.12 37.74
N THR A 45 11.46 -4.63 38.84
CA THR A 45 11.21 -6.09 38.96
C THR A 45 9.90 -6.43 38.25
N PHE A 46 9.77 -7.64 37.69
CA PHE A 46 8.52 -8.06 37.05
C PHE A 46 7.30 -7.89 37.98
N LYS A 47 7.48 -8.15 39.29
CA LYS A 47 6.45 -7.92 40.30
C LYS A 47 5.94 -6.47 40.33
N SER A 48 6.81 -5.45 40.19
CA SER A 48 6.40 -4.03 40.22
C SER A 48 5.64 -3.60 38.95
N ILE A 49 5.68 -4.42 37.89
CA ILE A 49 4.98 -4.16 36.64
C ILE A 49 3.48 -4.38 36.79
N TYR A 50 3.05 -5.46 37.44
CA TYR A 50 1.62 -5.76 37.64
C TYR A 50 1.12 -5.43 39.05
N ASN A 51 2.02 -5.30 40.04
CA ASN A 51 1.66 -5.22 41.45
C ASN A 51 2.36 -4.07 42.20
N GLY A 52 1.66 -3.43 43.14
CA GLY A 52 2.20 -2.34 43.97
C GLY A 52 1.29 -1.10 44.07
N PRO A 53 1.73 -0.07 44.82
CA PRO A 53 0.92 1.10 45.15
C PRO A 53 0.44 1.87 43.91
N GLY A 54 -0.88 2.02 43.77
CA GLY A 54 -1.49 2.76 42.67
C GLY A 54 -1.71 1.96 41.37
N ARG A 55 -1.30 0.68 41.29
CA ARG A 55 -1.69 -0.20 40.17
C ARG A 55 -3.20 -0.48 40.20
N PRO A 56 -3.87 -0.56 39.04
CA PRO A 56 -5.31 -0.86 38.95
C PRO A 56 -5.65 -2.28 39.41
N ARG A 57 -6.95 -2.60 39.49
CA ARG A 57 -7.44 -3.95 39.90
C ARG A 57 -6.94 -5.04 38.95
N ARG A 58 -6.78 -4.71 37.66
CA ARG A 58 -6.44 -5.63 36.58
C ARG A 58 -5.24 -5.10 35.81
N VAL A 59 -4.25 -5.94 35.53
CA VAL A 59 -3.12 -5.59 34.65
C VAL A 59 -2.93 -6.69 33.61
N LEU A 60 -3.05 -6.35 32.33
CA LEU A 60 -2.73 -7.24 31.22
C LEU A 60 -1.28 -6.99 30.79
N VAL A 61 -0.43 -7.99 30.94
CA VAL A 61 0.95 -7.96 30.43
C VAL A 61 1.01 -8.67 29.08
N VAL A 62 1.40 -7.95 28.03
CA VAL A 62 1.55 -8.44 26.67
C VAL A 62 3.04 -8.57 26.33
N PHE A 63 3.49 -9.80 26.13
CA PHE A 63 4.85 -10.11 25.70
C PHE A 63 4.92 -10.10 24.18
N VAL A 64 5.69 -9.18 23.61
CA VAL A 64 5.89 -9.07 22.17
C VAL A 64 7.18 -9.77 21.76
N ARG A 65 7.13 -10.54 20.67
CA ARG A 65 8.29 -11.27 20.13
C ARG A 65 9.55 -10.40 20.03
N HIS A 66 9.50 -9.31 19.27
CA HIS A 66 10.58 -8.31 19.21
C HIS A 66 10.00 -7.00 18.68
N PHE A 67 10.64 -5.87 18.99
CA PHE A 67 10.16 -4.53 18.61
C PHE A 67 10.17 -4.24 17.09
N PHE A 68 10.62 -5.19 16.27
CA PHE A 68 10.58 -5.11 14.80
C PHE A 68 9.60 -6.11 14.19
N CYS A 69 8.91 -6.90 15.01
CA CYS A 69 8.03 -7.93 14.51
C CYS A 69 6.72 -7.33 13.98
N CYS A 70 6.48 -7.43 12.68
CA CYS A 70 5.26 -6.87 12.08
C CYS A 70 3.96 -7.47 12.67
N SER A 71 3.99 -8.71 13.17
CA SER A 71 2.83 -9.29 13.87
C SER A 71 2.55 -8.58 15.19
N CYS A 72 3.57 -8.40 16.02
CA CYS A 72 3.48 -7.66 17.27
C CYS A 72 3.15 -6.18 17.05
N VAL A 73 3.76 -5.52 16.06
CA VAL A 73 3.46 -4.11 15.74
C VAL A 73 1.98 -3.97 15.40
N SER A 74 1.44 -4.82 14.52
CA SER A 74 0.01 -4.78 14.14
C SER A 74 -0.91 -5.04 15.34
N TYR A 75 -0.55 -6.00 16.19
CA TYR A 75 -1.32 -6.34 17.39
C TYR A 75 -1.28 -5.26 18.48
N THR A 76 -0.11 -4.71 18.80
CA THR A 76 0.03 -3.58 19.72
C THR A 76 -0.67 -2.33 19.18
N SER A 77 -0.61 -2.06 17.87
CA SER A 77 -1.36 -0.96 17.23
C SER A 77 -2.87 -1.13 17.37
N PHE A 78 -3.36 -2.37 17.24
CA PHE A 78 -4.78 -2.68 17.48
C PHE A 78 -5.16 -2.39 18.94
N LEU A 79 -4.36 -2.83 19.92
CA LEU A 79 -4.62 -2.57 21.34
C LEU A 79 -4.59 -1.06 21.64
N ALA A 80 -3.56 -0.34 21.18
CA ALA A 80 -3.43 1.11 21.38
C ALA A 80 -4.64 1.89 20.83
N LYS A 81 -5.15 1.50 19.66
CA LYS A 81 -6.31 2.13 19.02
C LYS A 81 -7.64 1.83 19.71
N ASN A 82 -7.82 0.62 20.26
CA ASN A 82 -9.12 0.17 20.75
C ASN A 82 -9.27 0.23 22.28
N ALA A 83 -8.18 0.03 23.02
CA ALA A 83 -8.10 0.05 24.48
C ALA A 83 -7.32 1.29 24.97
N THR A 84 -7.84 2.48 24.67
CA THR A 84 -7.17 3.74 25.07
C THR A 84 -7.07 3.88 26.59
N PRO A 85 -6.10 4.64 27.13
CA PRO A 85 -5.91 4.81 28.57
C PRO A 85 -7.16 5.31 29.32
N GLU A 86 -8.02 6.10 28.67
CA GLU A 86 -9.30 6.55 29.25
C GLU A 86 -10.24 5.38 29.51
N LYS A 87 -10.47 4.53 28.50
CA LYS A 87 -11.35 3.36 28.61
C LYS A 87 -10.84 2.38 29.65
N LEU A 88 -9.53 2.08 29.60
CA LEU A 88 -8.87 1.19 30.56
C LEU A 88 -9.02 1.69 32.00
N LYS A 89 -8.94 3.01 32.21
CA LYS A 89 -9.14 3.64 33.51
C LYS A 89 -10.59 3.53 34.02
N GLU A 90 -11.59 3.64 33.14
CA GLU A 90 -13.01 3.48 33.51
C GLU A 90 -13.31 2.06 34.06
N ILE A 91 -12.70 1.03 33.47
CA ILE A 91 -12.82 -0.37 33.90
C ILE A 91 -11.74 -0.81 34.91
N ASN A 92 -10.97 0.13 35.47
CA ASN A 92 -9.90 -0.12 36.44
C ASN A 92 -8.92 -1.23 35.98
N THR A 93 -8.40 -1.07 34.76
CA THR A 93 -7.45 -1.96 34.07
C THR A 93 -6.25 -1.16 33.54
N GLU A 94 -5.11 -1.81 33.38
CA GLU A 94 -3.94 -1.28 32.65
C GLU A 94 -3.38 -2.36 31.71
N ILE A 95 -2.83 -1.94 30.57
CA ILE A 95 -2.06 -2.81 29.67
C ILE A 95 -0.59 -2.42 29.81
N VAL A 96 0.31 -3.40 29.83
CA VAL A 96 1.76 -3.19 29.78
C VAL A 96 2.35 -4.06 28.68
N ILE A 97 3.26 -3.49 27.88
CA ILE A 97 4.01 -4.23 26.86
C ILE A 97 5.39 -4.60 27.41
N ILE A 98 5.83 -5.84 27.19
CA ILE A 98 7.20 -6.29 27.46
C ILE A 98 7.79 -6.87 26.17
N GLY A 99 8.93 -6.35 25.71
CA GLY A 99 9.75 -6.95 24.64
C GLY A 99 10.98 -7.68 25.20
N HIS A 100 11.92 -8.07 24.33
CA HIS A 100 13.25 -8.55 24.74
C HIS A 100 14.39 -7.96 23.86
N GLY A 101 14.16 -6.77 23.31
CA GLY A 101 15.15 -6.00 22.56
C GLY A 101 15.95 -5.04 23.46
N ASP A 102 16.86 -4.27 22.87
CA ASP A 102 17.58 -3.21 23.59
C ASP A 102 16.60 -2.12 24.11
N PRO A 103 16.78 -1.58 25.34
CA PRO A 103 15.96 -0.49 25.88
C PRO A 103 15.77 0.70 24.94
N GLY A 104 16.78 1.06 24.14
CA GLY A 104 16.72 2.16 23.17
C GLY A 104 15.73 1.94 22.01
N GLN A 105 15.17 0.74 21.87
CA GLN A 105 14.16 0.41 20.84
C GLN A 105 12.73 0.74 21.31
N VAL A 106 12.51 1.00 22.60
CA VAL A 106 11.17 1.26 23.16
C VAL A 106 10.50 2.47 22.53
N ASP A 107 11.22 3.59 22.35
CA ASP A 107 10.64 4.81 21.79
C ASP A 107 10.26 4.66 20.31
N MET A 108 11.05 3.89 19.55
CA MET A 108 10.74 3.50 18.17
C MET A 108 9.47 2.64 18.11
N TYR A 109 9.38 1.61 18.95
CA TYR A 109 8.19 0.76 19.01
C TYR A 109 6.94 1.55 19.40
N ARG A 110 7.09 2.54 20.28
CA ARG A 110 6.01 3.44 20.68
C ARG A 110 5.48 4.26 19.51
N ILE A 111 6.37 4.82 18.69
CA ILE A 111 6.01 5.62 17.50
C ILE A 111 5.28 4.75 16.47
N ASP A 112 5.84 3.58 16.14
CA ASP A 112 5.28 2.67 15.12
C ASP A 112 3.87 2.19 15.45
N THR A 113 3.59 1.96 16.74
CA THR A 113 2.34 1.36 17.21
C THR A 113 1.32 2.39 17.68
N GLY A 114 1.72 3.65 17.85
CA GLY A 114 0.91 4.67 18.55
C GLY A 114 0.61 4.29 20.00
N CYS A 115 1.42 3.43 20.62
CA CYS A 115 1.16 2.85 21.94
C CYS A 115 1.35 3.87 23.06
N GLU A 116 0.33 4.10 23.88
CA GLU A 116 0.43 4.96 25.07
C GLU A 116 0.70 4.16 26.37
N PHE A 117 0.70 2.83 26.29
CA PHE A 117 0.96 1.94 27.42
C PHE A 117 2.42 2.02 27.90
N PRO A 118 2.70 1.69 29.17
CA PRO A 118 4.06 1.39 29.62
C PRO A 118 4.67 0.27 28.77
N ILE A 119 5.93 0.45 28.38
CA ILE A 119 6.70 -0.50 27.58
C ILE A 119 8.02 -0.75 28.29
N TYR A 120 8.29 -2.02 28.56
CA TYR A 120 9.53 -2.51 29.15
C TYR A 120 10.18 -3.53 28.22
N THR A 121 11.40 -3.95 28.56
CA THR A 121 12.11 -5.02 27.87
C THR A 121 12.85 -5.92 28.86
N ASP A 122 12.90 -7.21 28.56
CA ASP A 122 13.75 -8.22 29.20
C ASP A 122 14.84 -8.67 28.20
N PRO A 123 16.00 -8.02 28.12
CA PRO A 123 17.08 -8.42 27.22
C PRO A 123 17.73 -9.77 27.57
N SER A 124 17.39 -10.37 28.72
CA SER A 124 17.90 -11.68 29.15
C SER A 124 17.07 -12.86 28.62
N GLU A 125 15.82 -12.59 28.23
CA GLU A 125 14.79 -13.58 27.88
C GLU A 125 14.46 -14.59 29.01
N GLU A 126 14.94 -14.36 30.24
CA GLU A 126 14.67 -15.22 31.40
C GLU A 126 13.20 -15.19 31.81
N LEU A 127 12.51 -14.05 31.65
CA LEU A 127 11.08 -13.90 31.94
C LEU A 127 10.24 -14.70 30.94
N TYR A 128 10.61 -14.65 29.66
CA TYR A 128 9.97 -15.43 28.59
C TYR A 128 10.05 -16.93 28.87
N LYS A 129 11.25 -17.40 29.22
CA LYS A 129 11.53 -18.79 29.57
C LYS A 129 10.78 -19.22 30.84
N THR A 130 10.77 -18.39 31.87
CA THR A 130 10.16 -18.70 33.18
C THR A 130 8.63 -18.80 33.09
N LEU A 131 7.99 -17.97 32.27
CA LEU A 131 6.55 -18.01 32.02
C LEU A 131 6.12 -19.08 30.98
N GLY A 132 7.08 -19.81 30.39
CA GLY A 132 6.83 -20.96 29.51
C GLY A 132 6.61 -20.61 28.03
N MET A 133 7.03 -19.43 27.57
CA MET A 133 6.98 -19.07 26.15
C MET A 133 8.08 -19.79 25.36
N ILE A 134 7.77 -20.25 24.14
CA ILE A 134 8.67 -21.10 23.34
C ILE A 134 9.50 -20.34 22.30
N ARG A 135 10.45 -21.05 21.69
CA ARG A 135 11.16 -20.63 20.48
C ARG A 135 10.72 -21.51 19.31
N THR A 136 10.27 -20.90 18.22
CA THR A 136 9.91 -21.58 16.96
C THR A 136 10.02 -20.62 15.77
N TRP A 137 10.23 -21.18 14.58
CA TRP A 137 10.18 -20.46 13.30
C TRP A 137 8.84 -20.65 12.58
N GLU A 138 7.92 -21.43 13.14
CA GLU A 138 6.59 -21.62 12.57
C GLU A 138 5.82 -20.30 12.61
N GLU A 139 5.18 -19.96 11.49
CA GLU A 139 4.49 -18.69 11.32
C GLU A 139 2.98 -18.75 11.62
N GLY A 140 2.37 -19.93 11.49
CA GLY A 140 0.92 -20.10 11.68
C GLY A 140 0.06 -19.51 10.55
N PRO A 141 -1.27 -19.64 10.65
CA PRO A 141 -2.20 -19.10 9.66
C PRO A 141 -2.29 -17.56 9.72
N ALA A 142 -2.90 -16.95 8.69
CA ALA A 142 -3.31 -15.55 8.73
C ALA A 142 -4.44 -15.33 9.76
N ASN A 143 -4.49 -14.11 10.33
CA ASN A 143 -5.40 -13.71 11.40
C ASN A 143 -5.96 -12.29 11.14
N LYS A 144 -6.81 -11.75 12.02
CA LYS A 144 -7.49 -10.46 11.80
C LYS A 144 -6.55 -9.25 11.72
N TYR A 145 -5.47 -9.23 12.49
CA TYR A 145 -4.46 -8.14 12.48
C TYR A 145 -3.37 -8.35 11.43
N ILE A 146 -3.33 -9.53 10.78
CA ILE A 146 -2.39 -9.91 9.72
C ILE A 146 -3.14 -10.79 8.68
N PRO A 147 -4.01 -10.19 7.84
CA PRO A 147 -4.85 -10.95 6.90
C PRO A 147 -4.09 -11.50 5.69
N TYR A 148 -2.77 -11.30 5.62
CA TYR A 148 -1.98 -11.51 4.42
C TYR A 148 -1.04 -12.74 4.48
N SER A 149 -0.53 -13.18 3.33
CA SER A 149 0.38 -14.32 3.21
C SER A 149 1.75 -14.09 3.87
N SER A 150 2.54 -15.16 4.06
CA SER A 150 3.94 -15.10 4.53
C SER A 150 4.79 -14.11 3.74
N PHE A 151 4.58 -14.04 2.42
CA PHE A 151 5.23 -13.03 1.58
C PHE A 151 4.84 -11.61 1.97
N TRP A 152 3.56 -11.32 2.26
CA TRP A 152 3.15 -9.95 2.58
C TRP A 152 3.65 -9.51 3.96
N VAL A 153 3.78 -10.45 4.92
CA VAL A 153 4.46 -10.16 6.20
C VAL A 153 5.95 -9.95 5.98
N ALA A 154 6.59 -10.78 5.15
CA ALA A 154 7.97 -10.53 4.73
C ALA A 154 8.09 -9.16 4.04
N TRP A 155 7.20 -8.80 3.12
CA TRP A 155 7.17 -7.54 2.36
C TRP A 155 6.89 -6.31 3.21
N ALA A 156 5.94 -6.38 4.14
CA ALA A 156 5.72 -5.35 5.15
C ALA A 156 6.95 -5.22 6.06
N SER A 157 7.60 -6.34 6.42
CA SER A 157 8.87 -6.31 7.15
C SER A 157 9.99 -5.73 6.28
N MET A 158 10.08 -6.03 4.98
CA MET A 158 11.04 -5.44 4.05
C MET A 158 10.84 -3.92 3.96
N LYS A 159 9.59 -3.47 3.77
CA LYS A 159 9.24 -2.04 3.73
C LYS A 159 9.62 -1.39 5.06
N ASN A 160 9.20 -1.93 6.19
CA ASN A 160 9.44 -1.38 7.53
C ASN A 160 10.92 -1.40 7.93
N ALA A 161 11.64 -2.50 7.71
CA ALA A 161 13.05 -2.64 8.00
C ALA A 161 13.89 -1.66 7.18
N PHE A 162 13.59 -1.55 5.89
CA PHE A 162 14.22 -0.57 5.01
C PHE A 162 13.96 0.86 5.49
N TRP A 163 12.72 1.22 5.82
CA TRP A 163 12.39 2.53 6.40
C TRP A 163 13.13 2.79 7.73
N LYS A 164 13.17 1.84 8.66
CA LYS A 164 13.81 2.00 9.97
C LYS A 164 15.33 2.13 9.88
N LEU A 165 15.94 1.39 8.96
CA LEU A 165 17.35 1.46 8.68
C LEU A 165 17.71 2.79 8.00
N LEU A 166 16.89 3.26 7.07
CA LEU A 166 16.99 4.64 6.56
C LEU A 166 16.83 5.66 7.69
N GLU A 167 15.96 5.38 8.65
CA GLU A 167 15.77 6.23 9.82
C GLU A 167 16.93 6.21 10.82
N GLY A 168 17.97 5.38 10.59
CA GLY A 168 19.18 5.34 11.40
C GLY A 168 18.97 4.65 12.75
N TYR A 169 17.92 3.85 12.90
CA TYR A 169 17.76 2.99 14.06
C TYR A 169 18.78 1.83 13.99
N PRO A 170 19.53 1.55 15.07
CA PRO A 170 20.54 0.50 15.07
C PRO A 170 19.89 -0.89 14.91
N LEU A 171 20.35 -1.66 13.92
CA LEU A 171 19.81 -3.01 13.67
C LEU A 171 20.48 -4.13 14.49
N TRP A 172 21.43 -3.79 15.36
CA TRP A 172 22.09 -4.73 16.26
C TRP A 172 21.39 -4.77 17.64
N ASN A 173 21.37 -5.94 18.28
CA ASN A 173 20.64 -6.27 19.53
C ASN A 173 19.11 -6.32 19.43
N TRP A 174 18.58 -7.12 18.50
CA TRP A 174 17.12 -7.32 18.34
C TRP A 174 16.51 -8.44 19.20
N GLY A 175 17.34 -9.09 20.02
CA GLY A 175 16.99 -10.31 20.74
C GLY A 175 16.82 -11.52 19.81
N THR A 176 16.43 -12.68 20.36
CA THR A 176 16.33 -13.92 19.58
C THR A 176 15.08 -13.92 18.68
N THR A 177 15.26 -13.80 17.36
CA THR A 177 14.16 -13.62 16.38
C THR A 177 13.19 -14.79 16.23
N ASN A 178 13.46 -15.96 16.85
CA ASN A 178 12.54 -17.10 16.90
C ASN A 178 11.79 -17.25 18.23
N GLN A 179 12.05 -16.40 19.22
CA GLN A 179 11.29 -16.34 20.46
C GLN A 179 9.84 -15.94 20.16
N GLN A 180 8.94 -16.50 20.96
CA GLN A 180 7.50 -16.25 20.91
C GLN A 180 7.05 -15.50 22.16
N GLY A 181 5.96 -14.76 22.03
CA GLY A 181 5.35 -13.95 23.08
C GLY A 181 4.10 -14.59 23.69
N GLY A 182 3.18 -13.75 24.16
CA GLY A 182 1.91 -14.16 24.75
C GLY A 182 1.28 -13.05 25.61
N GLU A 183 0.22 -13.38 26.34
CA GLU A 183 -0.49 -12.46 27.21
C GLU A 183 -0.78 -13.08 28.57
N PHE A 184 -0.73 -12.27 29.64
CA PHE A 184 -1.03 -12.69 31.01
C PHE A 184 -1.87 -11.62 31.72
N LEU A 185 -3.09 -11.98 32.13
CA LEU A 185 -3.97 -11.10 32.89
C LEU A 185 -3.83 -11.37 34.40
N PHE A 186 -3.41 -10.34 35.13
CA PHE A 186 -3.31 -10.33 36.58
C PHE A 186 -4.50 -9.60 37.18
N GLU A 187 -5.20 -10.22 38.14
CA GLU A 187 -6.32 -9.61 38.85
C GLU A 187 -6.21 -9.80 40.37
N GLY A 188 -6.65 -8.80 41.11
CA GLY A 188 -6.75 -8.84 42.58
C GLY A 188 -7.09 -7.47 43.17
N GLU A 189 -7.46 -7.44 44.45
CA GLU A 189 -7.66 -6.19 45.19
C GLU A 189 -6.39 -5.87 46.00
N GLY A 190 -5.88 -4.63 45.87
CA GLY A 190 -4.65 -4.22 46.56
C GLY A 190 -3.39 -4.86 45.99
N GLU A 191 -2.50 -5.31 46.90
CA GLU A 191 -1.17 -5.84 46.59
C GLU A 191 -1.12 -7.38 46.43
N ASP A 192 -2.29 -8.05 46.38
CA ASP A 192 -2.40 -9.50 46.19
C ASP A 192 -3.09 -9.82 44.86
N LYS A 193 -2.34 -9.77 43.74
CA LYS A 193 -2.83 -10.12 42.41
C LYS A 193 -2.34 -11.50 41.97
N THR A 194 -3.20 -12.22 41.25
CA THR A 194 -2.92 -13.55 40.68
C THR A 194 -3.23 -13.58 39.19
N VAL A 195 -2.54 -14.43 38.43
CA VAL A 195 -2.87 -14.66 37.01
C VAL A 195 -4.22 -15.38 36.93
N THR A 196 -5.23 -14.76 36.31
CA THR A 196 -6.57 -15.35 36.13
C THR A 196 -6.79 -15.90 34.73
N TRP A 197 -6.04 -15.42 33.74
CA TRP A 197 -6.05 -15.87 32.35
C TRP A 197 -4.67 -15.63 31.73
N CYS A 198 -4.25 -16.48 30.80
CA CYS A 198 -3.09 -16.24 29.96
C CYS A 198 -3.25 -16.94 28.60
N HIS A 199 -2.48 -16.50 27.61
CA HIS A 199 -2.32 -17.15 26.31
C HIS A 199 -0.84 -17.18 25.93
N ARG A 200 -0.37 -18.28 25.34
CA ARG A 200 1.03 -18.43 24.88
C ARG A 200 1.10 -18.63 23.38
N MET A 201 1.87 -17.78 22.70
CA MET A 201 2.05 -17.87 21.24
C MET A 201 2.72 -19.20 20.85
N ARG A 202 2.01 -20.01 20.06
CA ARG A 202 2.51 -21.28 19.50
C ARG A 202 3.31 -21.11 18.21
N ASN A 203 3.16 -19.96 17.55
CA ASN A 203 3.79 -19.58 16.29
C ASN A 203 3.88 -18.04 16.19
N SER A 204 4.60 -17.49 15.20
CA SER A 204 4.90 -16.05 15.14
C SER A 204 3.69 -15.12 14.86
N ARG A 205 2.52 -15.69 14.60
CA ARG A 205 1.24 -14.97 14.44
C ARG A 205 0.21 -15.29 15.53
N ASP A 206 0.52 -16.12 16.52
CA ASP A 206 -0.43 -16.65 17.53
C ASP A 206 -0.63 -15.74 18.75
N HIS A 207 -0.74 -14.42 18.58
CA HIS A 207 -1.29 -13.57 19.66
C HIS A 207 -2.80 -13.84 19.78
N THR A 208 -3.41 -13.45 20.91
CA THR A 208 -4.85 -13.65 21.15
C THR A 208 -5.69 -12.95 20.06
N ASP A 209 -6.87 -13.50 19.70
CA ASP A 209 -7.73 -12.85 18.70
C ASP A 209 -8.19 -11.46 19.15
N THR A 210 -8.34 -10.54 18.20
CA THR A 210 -8.65 -9.12 18.48
C THR A 210 -9.95 -8.91 19.24
N ASP A 211 -10.92 -9.79 19.07
CA ASP A 211 -12.21 -9.66 19.73
C ASP A 211 -12.17 -10.32 21.10
N GLU A 212 -11.48 -11.47 21.20
CA GLU A 212 -11.22 -12.18 22.46
C GLU A 212 -10.43 -11.32 23.44
N ILE A 213 -9.37 -10.63 22.99
CA ILE A 213 -8.59 -9.77 23.89
C ILE A 213 -9.38 -8.54 24.36
N LEU A 214 -10.32 -8.03 23.56
CA LEU A 214 -11.26 -6.98 24.00
C LEU A 214 -12.32 -7.51 24.97
N GLU A 215 -12.77 -8.77 24.84
CA GLU A 215 -13.64 -9.43 25.82
C GLU A 215 -12.90 -9.69 27.15
N VAL A 216 -11.66 -10.22 27.09
CA VAL A 216 -10.77 -10.41 28.25
C VAL A 216 -10.52 -9.07 28.96
N LEU A 217 -10.29 -8.00 28.20
CA LEU A 217 -10.18 -6.65 28.77
C LEU A 217 -11.52 -6.11 29.31
N GLY A 218 -12.68 -6.59 28.87
CA GLY A 218 -13.98 -6.02 29.23
C GLY A 218 -14.26 -4.69 28.52
N LEU A 219 -13.74 -4.54 27.29
CA LEU A 219 -13.85 -3.35 26.44
C LEU A 219 -14.64 -3.59 25.14
N ALA A 220 -15.22 -4.79 24.95
CA ALA A 220 -16.25 -5.02 23.95
C ALA A 220 -17.41 -4.02 24.16
N LYS A 221 -17.89 -3.36 23.11
CA LYS A 221 -18.91 -2.33 23.27
C LYS A 221 -20.26 -2.94 23.63
N ASP A 222 -21.04 -2.21 24.42
CA ASP A 222 -22.50 -2.39 24.50
C ASP A 222 -23.13 -2.12 23.10
N GLY A 223 -23.17 -3.16 22.27
CA GLY A 223 -23.57 -3.10 20.87
C GLY A 223 -22.80 -4.08 19.96
N ASP A 224 -21.58 -4.45 20.35
CA ASP A 224 -20.81 -5.50 19.67
C ASP A 224 -21.31 -6.87 20.17
N MET A 225 -22.38 -7.39 19.55
CA MET A 225 -22.94 -8.72 19.84
C MET A 225 -21.97 -9.84 19.43
N VAL A 226 -20.95 -10.10 20.25
CA VAL A 226 -20.16 -11.33 20.18
C VAL A 226 -21.08 -12.50 20.53
N ALA A 227 -21.55 -13.20 19.50
CA ALA A 227 -22.35 -14.39 19.69
C ALA A 227 -21.52 -15.46 20.41
N ARG A 228 -22.08 -16.07 21.47
CA ARG A 228 -21.47 -17.24 22.14
C ARG A 228 -21.36 -18.41 21.16
N ASN A 229 -20.22 -18.49 20.49
CA ASN A 229 -19.86 -19.59 19.60
C ASN A 229 -19.53 -20.84 20.45
N PRO A 230 -20.06 -22.03 20.12
CA PRO A 230 -19.75 -23.27 20.82
C PRO A 230 -18.32 -23.79 20.54
N TRP A 231 -17.32 -23.12 21.11
CA TRP A 231 -15.88 -23.41 20.99
C TRP A 231 -15.39 -24.62 21.81
N CYS A 232 -16.17 -25.69 21.95
CA CYS A 232 -15.74 -26.90 22.68
C CYS A 232 -16.37 -28.19 22.17
N HIS A 233 -15.89 -28.65 21.01
CA HIS A 233 -16.26 -29.87 20.28
C HIS A 233 -17.75 -29.96 19.87
N VAL A 234 -18.01 -30.22 18.58
CA VAL A 234 -19.38 -30.49 18.09
C VAL A 234 -19.88 -31.80 18.71
N ASN A 235 -20.71 -31.68 19.75
CA ASN A 235 -21.38 -32.79 20.40
C ASN A 235 -22.90 -32.67 20.27
N ASN A 236 -23.60 -33.77 20.52
CA ASN A 236 -25.05 -33.88 20.31
C ASN A 236 -25.87 -32.93 21.20
N GLN A 237 -25.35 -32.48 22.35
CA GLN A 237 -26.05 -31.56 23.24
C GLN A 237 -26.01 -30.12 22.74
N VAL A 238 -24.88 -29.66 22.20
CA VAL A 238 -24.76 -28.32 21.59
C VAL A 238 -25.72 -28.18 20.41
N CYS A 239 -25.76 -29.19 19.53
CA CYS A 239 -26.66 -29.18 18.38
C CYS A 239 -28.14 -29.20 18.81
N ARG A 240 -28.47 -29.92 19.89
CA ARG A 240 -29.81 -29.93 20.48
C ARG A 240 -30.20 -28.58 21.07
N ASP A 241 -29.35 -27.98 21.90
CA ASP A 241 -29.60 -26.68 22.54
C ASP A 241 -29.83 -25.56 21.50
N HIS A 242 -29.13 -25.63 20.35
CA HIS A 242 -29.35 -24.74 19.21
C HIS A 242 -30.70 -25.01 18.53
N LEU A 243 -30.95 -26.23 18.05
CA LEU A 243 -32.14 -26.56 17.24
C LEU A 243 -33.46 -26.42 18.04
N GLU A 244 -33.44 -26.65 19.35
CA GLU A 244 -34.62 -26.55 20.22
C GLU A 244 -34.95 -25.12 20.71
N TRP A 245 -34.03 -24.14 20.57
CA TRP A 245 -34.10 -22.75 21.10
C TRP A 245 -34.80 -22.60 22.47
N ARG A 246 -34.03 -22.59 23.55
CA ARG A 246 -34.55 -22.61 24.93
C ARG A 246 -34.65 -21.24 25.61
N GLY A 247 -34.90 -20.15 24.85
CA GLY A 247 -35.16 -18.81 25.41
C GLY A 247 -34.09 -18.26 26.36
N ARG A 248 -32.82 -18.63 26.17
CA ARG A 248 -31.70 -18.13 27.00
C ARG A 248 -31.30 -16.70 26.60
N PRO A 249 -30.81 -15.86 27.53
CA PRO A 249 -30.24 -14.56 27.18
C PRO A 249 -29.07 -14.68 26.21
N GLY A 250 -29.11 -13.93 25.11
CA GLY A 250 -28.09 -13.90 24.05
C GLY A 250 -28.67 -14.06 22.64
N PRO A 251 -27.94 -13.65 21.59
CA PRO A 251 -28.42 -13.73 20.21
C PRO A 251 -28.52 -15.19 19.74
N PHE A 252 -29.65 -15.54 19.13
CA PHE A 252 -29.82 -16.79 18.40
C PHE A 252 -29.58 -16.57 16.91
N VAL A 253 -28.58 -17.25 16.35
CA VAL A 253 -28.22 -17.15 14.93
C VAL A 253 -28.53 -18.47 14.25
N SER A 254 -29.25 -18.44 13.13
CA SER A 254 -29.52 -19.61 12.28
C SER A 254 -29.60 -19.18 10.81
N PHE A 255 -29.19 -20.05 9.89
CA PHE A 255 -29.04 -19.73 8.48
C PHE A 255 -30.07 -20.48 7.62
N PHE A 256 -30.71 -19.77 6.70
CA PHE A 256 -31.76 -20.32 5.84
C PHE A 256 -31.42 -20.17 4.37
N THR A 257 -31.67 -21.22 3.60
CA THR A 257 -31.54 -21.24 2.13
C THR A 257 -32.83 -20.77 1.41
N ASN A 258 -33.85 -20.37 2.16
CA ASN A 258 -35.16 -19.98 1.65
C ASN A 258 -35.77 -18.86 2.51
N TRP A 259 -36.19 -17.76 1.87
CA TRP A 259 -36.73 -16.58 2.55
C TRP A 259 -37.97 -16.88 3.41
N ASN A 260 -38.93 -17.63 2.86
CA ASN A 260 -40.14 -18.02 3.59
C ASN A 260 -39.86 -18.95 4.79
N ALA A 261 -38.75 -19.70 4.79
CA ALA A 261 -38.33 -20.47 5.95
C ALA A 261 -37.79 -19.58 7.07
N ALA A 262 -36.97 -18.57 6.74
CA ALA A 262 -36.50 -17.57 7.70
C ALA A 262 -37.66 -16.79 8.33
N LEU A 263 -38.62 -16.32 7.53
CA LEU A 263 -39.81 -15.61 8.03
C LEU A 263 -40.65 -16.49 8.98
N ARG A 264 -40.86 -17.77 8.65
CA ARG A 264 -41.56 -18.71 9.55
C ARG A 264 -40.80 -18.97 10.85
N ARG A 265 -39.47 -19.08 10.81
CA ARG A 265 -38.66 -19.23 12.03
C ARG A 265 -38.75 -17.98 12.90
N ARG A 266 -38.62 -16.78 12.33
CA ARG A 266 -38.81 -15.51 13.02
C ARG A 266 -40.16 -15.44 13.72
N GLN A 267 -41.26 -15.73 13.01
CA GLN A 267 -42.59 -15.70 13.62
C GLN A 267 -42.71 -16.68 14.79
N TRP A 268 -42.25 -17.92 14.61
CA TRP A 268 -42.24 -18.92 15.68
C TRP A 268 -41.44 -18.47 16.91
N MET A 269 -40.31 -17.78 16.74
CA MET A 269 -39.52 -17.26 17.86
C MET A 269 -40.23 -16.12 18.59
N ILE A 270 -40.87 -15.21 17.86
CA ILE A 270 -41.71 -14.13 18.44
C ILE A 270 -42.87 -14.72 19.24
N ASP A 271 -43.58 -15.70 18.66
CA ASP A 271 -44.70 -16.42 19.30
C ASP A 271 -44.27 -17.17 20.58
N ASN A 272 -42.97 -17.48 20.73
CA ASN A 272 -42.39 -18.15 21.91
C ASN A 272 -41.55 -17.19 22.78
N GLY A 273 -41.72 -15.87 22.65
CA GLY A 273 -41.22 -14.88 23.60
C GLY A 273 -39.90 -14.20 23.24
N ALA A 274 -39.42 -14.28 21.99
CA ALA A 274 -38.29 -13.47 21.54
C ALA A 274 -38.69 -11.98 21.47
N THR A 275 -37.94 -11.12 22.15
CA THR A 275 -38.18 -9.67 22.21
C THR A 275 -37.55 -8.89 21.05
N GLU A 276 -36.60 -9.50 20.34
CA GLU A 276 -35.94 -8.97 19.16
C GLU A 276 -35.55 -10.14 18.23
N VAL A 277 -35.74 -9.98 16.91
CA VAL A 277 -35.29 -10.94 15.90
C VAL A 277 -34.83 -10.18 14.65
N VAL A 278 -33.56 -10.36 14.28
CA VAL A 278 -32.97 -9.78 13.06
C VAL A 278 -32.79 -10.88 12.02
N ILE A 279 -33.19 -10.63 10.77
CA ILE A 279 -32.88 -11.52 9.64
C ILE A 279 -31.72 -10.91 8.86
N ILE A 280 -30.63 -11.66 8.69
CA ILE A 280 -29.44 -11.22 7.96
C ILE A 280 -29.37 -11.94 6.62
N ALA A 281 -29.35 -11.20 5.52
CA ALA A 281 -29.12 -11.79 4.19
C ALA A 281 -27.62 -11.99 3.97
N VAL A 282 -27.19 -13.23 3.70
CA VAL A 282 -25.77 -13.60 3.61
C VAL A 282 -25.41 -14.38 2.34
N TRP A 283 -24.22 -14.11 1.79
CA TRP A 283 -23.69 -14.74 0.59
C TRP A 283 -22.93 -16.04 0.90
N LEU A 284 -23.64 -17.17 0.83
CA LEU A 284 -23.12 -18.50 1.22
C LEU A 284 -22.19 -19.17 0.19
N ARG A 285 -22.08 -18.67 -1.05
CA ARG A 285 -21.32 -19.35 -2.10
C ARG A 285 -19.83 -19.43 -1.73
N GLY A 286 -19.26 -20.63 -1.84
CA GLY A 286 -17.86 -20.91 -1.53
C GLY A 286 -17.53 -21.11 -0.05
N LEU A 287 -18.51 -21.12 0.85
CA LEU A 287 -18.30 -21.56 2.24
C LEU A 287 -18.12 -23.08 2.30
N SER A 288 -17.14 -23.53 3.09
CA SER A 288 -16.95 -24.93 3.44
C SER A 288 -17.59 -25.25 4.79
N GLY A 289 -17.89 -26.52 5.06
CA GLY A 289 -18.47 -26.94 6.35
C GLY A 289 -19.93 -26.55 6.57
N VAL A 290 -20.75 -26.44 5.52
CA VAL A 290 -22.20 -26.25 5.65
C VAL A 290 -22.88 -27.61 5.84
N TYR A 291 -23.67 -27.76 6.90
CA TYR A 291 -24.40 -28.98 7.27
C TYR A 291 -25.93 -28.78 7.18
N ASP A 292 -26.65 -29.84 6.84
CA ASP A 292 -28.12 -29.84 6.79
C ASP A 292 -28.73 -30.02 8.20
N ALA A 293 -29.41 -28.99 8.69
CA ALA A 293 -30.05 -29.02 10.00
C ALA A 293 -31.19 -30.05 10.09
N TYR A 294 -31.87 -30.35 8.97
CA TYR A 294 -32.93 -31.37 8.94
C TYR A 294 -32.39 -32.77 9.20
N ALA A 295 -31.26 -33.13 8.57
CA ALA A 295 -30.59 -34.40 8.80
C ALA A 295 -30.15 -34.54 10.26
N MET A 296 -29.51 -33.50 10.81
CA MET A 296 -29.04 -33.49 12.20
C MET A 296 -30.20 -33.55 13.22
N ALA A 297 -31.28 -32.80 13.00
CA ALA A 297 -32.46 -32.83 13.87
C ALA A 297 -33.15 -34.21 13.88
N ARG A 298 -33.23 -34.88 12.73
CA ARG A 298 -33.74 -36.26 12.62
C ARG A 298 -32.87 -37.22 13.42
N ASP A 299 -31.54 -37.13 13.27
CA ASP A 299 -30.59 -38.05 13.89
C ASP A 299 -30.47 -37.82 15.41
N LEU A 300 -30.81 -36.62 15.89
CA LEU A 300 -30.99 -36.29 17.31
C LEU A 300 -32.39 -36.62 17.87
N GLY A 301 -33.33 -37.10 17.04
CA GLY A 301 -34.69 -37.44 17.45
C GLY A 301 -35.53 -36.24 17.88
N LEU A 302 -35.37 -35.08 17.22
CA LEU A 302 -36.13 -33.86 17.55
C LEU A 302 -37.55 -33.90 16.98
N ASN A 303 -38.48 -33.27 17.68
CA ASN A 303 -39.85 -33.06 17.22
C ASN A 303 -39.92 -31.92 16.18
N ASN A 304 -41.07 -31.78 15.51
CA ASN A 304 -41.36 -30.68 14.58
C ASN A 304 -40.34 -30.51 13.42
N LEU A 305 -39.84 -31.63 12.87
CA LEU A 305 -38.82 -31.67 11.81
C LEU A 305 -39.09 -30.81 10.56
N HIS A 306 -40.30 -30.28 10.38
CA HIS A 306 -40.62 -29.37 9.28
C HIS A 306 -39.98 -27.98 9.42
N PHE A 307 -39.67 -27.51 10.64
CA PHE A 307 -38.99 -26.21 10.84
C PHE A 307 -37.54 -26.22 10.33
N TYR A 308 -36.84 -27.33 10.51
CA TYR A 308 -35.42 -27.49 10.12
C TYR A 308 -35.23 -27.66 8.60
N ARG A 309 -36.30 -27.69 7.80
CA ARG A 309 -36.21 -27.77 6.34
C ARG A 309 -35.77 -26.42 5.78
N HIS A 310 -34.70 -26.44 5.00
CA HIS A 310 -33.99 -25.27 4.46
C HIS A 310 -33.12 -24.51 5.47
N GLU A 311 -33.06 -24.95 6.74
CA GLU A 311 -32.11 -24.48 7.75
C GLU A 311 -30.76 -25.19 7.57
N VAL A 312 -29.65 -24.47 7.70
CA VAL A 312 -28.29 -25.01 7.59
C VAL A 312 -27.40 -24.51 8.73
N LEU A 313 -26.48 -25.36 9.18
CA LEU A 313 -25.48 -25.01 10.18
C LEU A 313 -24.14 -24.80 9.49
N VAL A 314 -23.53 -23.62 9.64
CA VAL A 314 -22.22 -23.32 9.05
C VAL A 314 -21.15 -23.57 10.11
N ARG A 315 -20.20 -24.46 9.83
CA ARG A 315 -19.02 -24.69 10.67
C ARG A 315 -18.25 -23.38 10.80
N TRP A 316 -17.96 -22.97 12.04
CA TRP A 316 -17.33 -21.68 12.39
C TRP A 316 -18.21 -20.44 12.16
N GLY A 317 -19.50 -20.59 11.83
CA GLY A 317 -20.42 -19.48 11.63
C GLY A 317 -20.16 -18.67 10.35
N ILE A 318 -20.58 -17.41 10.35
CA ILE A 318 -20.27 -16.43 9.31
C ILE A 318 -19.82 -15.16 10.01
N ASP A 319 -18.60 -14.74 9.71
CA ASP A 319 -18.01 -13.49 10.20
C ASP A 319 -18.76 -12.28 9.60
N ALA A 320 -19.07 -11.29 10.45
CA ALA A 320 -19.82 -10.10 10.06
C ALA A 320 -19.07 -9.25 9.02
N ASP A 321 -17.74 -9.19 9.12
CA ASP A 321 -16.88 -8.37 8.25
C ASP A 321 -16.46 -9.09 6.95
N SER A 322 -16.98 -10.31 6.72
CA SER A 322 -16.59 -11.14 5.56
C SER A 322 -17.04 -10.64 4.18
N TYR A 323 -17.62 -9.43 4.07
CA TYR A 323 -18.30 -8.89 2.88
C TYR A 323 -19.38 -9.83 2.31
N ARG A 324 -19.87 -10.77 3.13
CA ARG A 324 -20.95 -11.70 2.81
C ARG A 324 -22.30 -11.20 3.27
N ILE A 325 -22.38 -10.32 4.26
CA ILE A 325 -23.62 -9.61 4.59
C ILE A 325 -24.03 -8.78 3.37
N LEU A 326 -25.31 -8.90 3.02
CA LEU A 326 -25.93 -8.21 1.88
C LEU A 326 -26.85 -7.09 2.35
N THR A 327 -27.65 -7.34 3.39
CA THR A 327 -28.58 -6.39 4.01
C THR A 327 -29.13 -7.02 5.31
N LEU A 328 -29.71 -6.19 6.17
CA LEU A 328 -30.22 -6.50 7.50
C LEU A 328 -31.70 -6.13 7.58
N PHE A 329 -32.54 -7.04 8.08
CA PHE A 329 -33.97 -6.81 8.25
C PHE A 329 -34.34 -6.90 9.73
N HIS A 330 -34.69 -5.78 10.34
CA HIS A 330 -34.96 -5.64 11.77
C HIS A 330 -36.47 -5.69 12.09
N GLY A 331 -36.79 -5.64 13.38
CA GLY A 331 -38.14 -5.46 13.88
C GLY A 331 -38.90 -6.76 14.20
N ILE A 332 -39.93 -6.63 15.03
CA ILE A 332 -40.79 -7.73 15.53
C ILE A 332 -42.24 -7.67 15.01
N GLN A 333 -42.58 -6.67 14.21
CA GLN A 333 -43.93 -6.49 13.67
C GLN A 333 -44.24 -7.45 12.49
N PRO A 334 -45.52 -7.62 12.09
CA PRO A 334 -45.90 -8.34 10.88
C PRO A 334 -45.22 -7.76 9.63
N THR A 335 -44.94 -8.62 8.63
CA THR A 335 -44.29 -8.21 7.38
C THR A 335 -45.21 -7.37 6.49
N VAL A 336 -44.61 -6.51 5.69
CA VAL A 336 -45.26 -5.70 4.64
C VAL A 336 -44.82 -6.18 3.25
N GLN A 337 -45.69 -6.04 2.26
CA GLN A 337 -45.33 -6.34 0.87
C GLN A 337 -44.62 -5.14 0.22
N VAL A 338 -43.54 -5.46 -0.50
CA VAL A 338 -42.74 -4.50 -1.26
C VAL A 338 -42.45 -5.03 -2.66
N ARG A 339 -42.14 -4.11 -3.57
CA ARG A 339 -41.69 -4.37 -4.93
C ARG A 339 -40.17 -4.28 -5.00
N ILE A 340 -39.56 -5.15 -5.80
CA ILE A 340 -38.15 -5.05 -6.18
C ILE A 340 -38.04 -5.25 -7.69
N SER A 341 -37.25 -4.40 -8.36
CA SER A 341 -37.11 -4.30 -9.82
C SER A 341 -35.64 -4.29 -10.23
N VAL A 342 -35.11 -5.44 -10.62
CA VAL A 342 -33.77 -5.55 -11.22
C VAL A 342 -33.87 -5.64 -12.75
N PRO A 343 -32.86 -5.22 -13.54
CA PRO A 343 -32.84 -5.19 -15.01
C PRO A 343 -33.45 -6.36 -15.81
N HIS A 344 -33.66 -7.54 -15.23
CA HIS A 344 -34.32 -8.69 -15.88
C HIS A 344 -35.40 -9.38 -15.03
N MET A 345 -35.86 -8.78 -13.93
CA MET A 345 -36.85 -9.38 -13.03
C MET A 345 -37.51 -8.33 -12.11
N VAL A 346 -38.83 -8.29 -12.09
CA VAL A 346 -39.64 -7.56 -11.12
C VAL A 346 -40.43 -8.56 -10.27
N THR A 347 -40.45 -8.41 -8.95
CA THR A 347 -41.16 -9.32 -8.03
C THR A 347 -41.73 -8.57 -6.83
N THR A 348 -42.79 -9.12 -6.24
CA THR A 348 -43.29 -8.76 -4.91
C THR A 348 -42.71 -9.72 -3.86
N VAL A 349 -42.35 -9.19 -2.70
CA VAL A 349 -41.81 -9.94 -1.55
C VAL A 349 -42.35 -9.39 -0.24
N ASP A 350 -42.48 -10.24 0.77
CA ASP A 350 -42.77 -9.84 2.15
C ASP A 350 -41.47 -9.52 2.90
N VAL A 351 -41.36 -8.35 3.52
CA VAL A 351 -40.21 -7.92 4.34
C VAL A 351 -40.67 -7.38 5.70
N PRO A 352 -39.83 -7.40 6.74
CA PRO A 352 -40.07 -6.65 7.96
C PRO A 352 -40.21 -5.13 7.68
N PRO A 353 -41.06 -4.40 8.44
CA PRO A 353 -41.45 -3.04 8.08
C PRO A 353 -40.33 -2.00 8.18
N ASP A 354 -39.31 -2.23 9.01
CA ASP A 354 -38.17 -1.31 9.15
C ASP A 354 -37.44 -1.09 7.80
N SER A 355 -37.56 -2.03 6.85
CA SER A 355 -36.99 -1.94 5.50
C SER A 355 -37.81 -1.08 4.50
N VAL A 356 -38.89 -0.43 4.95
CA VAL A 356 -39.61 0.61 4.17
C VAL A 356 -39.57 2.00 4.80
N ASP A 357 -38.93 2.15 5.96
CA ASP A 357 -38.88 3.45 6.64
C ASP A 357 -38.12 4.50 5.81
N GLY A 358 -38.75 5.66 5.61
CA GLY A 358 -38.19 6.77 4.83
C GLY A 358 -38.29 6.62 3.30
N ILE A 359 -38.88 5.53 2.77
CA ILE A 359 -39.02 5.33 1.33
C ILE A 359 -40.31 5.98 0.82
N GLU A 360 -40.20 7.17 0.21
CA GLU A 360 -41.35 7.84 -0.41
C GLU A 360 -41.81 7.14 -1.71
N THR A 361 -43.11 6.87 -1.81
CA THR A 361 -43.74 6.35 -3.04
C THR A 361 -43.84 7.43 -4.12
N ARG A 362 -42.79 7.60 -4.95
CA ARG A 362 -42.76 8.57 -6.06
C ARG A 362 -43.04 7.90 -7.41
N GLY A 363 -44.11 8.35 -8.09
CA GLY A 363 -44.44 7.98 -9.49
C GLY A 363 -43.72 8.87 -10.52
N PRO A 364 -43.88 8.59 -11.84
CA PRO A 364 -45.21 8.57 -12.45
C PRO A 364 -45.62 7.29 -13.23
N GLU A 365 -46.92 7.04 -13.23
CA GLU A 365 -47.73 6.25 -14.20
C GLU A 365 -47.13 4.96 -14.80
N TYR A 366 -47.14 3.86 -14.04
CA TYR A 366 -48.16 2.80 -14.13
C TYR A 366 -47.95 1.80 -12.96
N ASP A 367 -49.05 1.20 -12.46
CA ASP A 367 -49.07 0.20 -11.38
C ASP A 367 -48.68 0.68 -9.95
N MET A 368 -49.56 1.49 -9.34
CA MET A 368 -49.54 1.79 -7.90
C MET A 368 -50.04 0.60 -7.07
N GLN A 369 -49.26 0.14 -6.09
CA GLN A 369 -49.76 -0.17 -4.72
C GLN A 369 -48.70 -0.58 -3.68
N LEU A 370 -47.47 -0.95 -4.09
CA LEU A 370 -46.44 -1.43 -3.16
C LEU A 370 -45.19 -0.52 -3.16
N PRO A 371 -44.56 -0.25 -2.00
CA PRO A 371 -43.27 0.48 -1.94
C PRO A 371 -42.18 -0.25 -2.72
N ASP A 372 -41.37 0.47 -3.49
CA ASP A 372 -40.23 -0.10 -4.23
C ASP A 372 -38.93 0.13 -3.45
N ILE A 373 -38.28 -0.95 -3.01
CA ILE A 373 -37.09 -0.88 -2.14
C ILE A 373 -35.78 -1.18 -2.90
N THR A 374 -35.82 -1.24 -4.23
CA THR A 374 -34.68 -1.67 -5.07
C THR A 374 -33.40 -0.87 -4.80
N SER A 375 -33.50 0.47 -4.81
CA SER A 375 -32.35 1.35 -4.62
C SER A 375 -31.78 1.24 -3.19
N HIS A 376 -32.65 1.06 -2.20
CA HIS A 376 -32.25 0.89 -0.80
C HIS A 376 -31.45 -0.41 -0.63
N LEU A 377 -31.97 -1.55 -1.11
CA LEU A 377 -31.25 -2.82 -1.11
C LEU A 377 -29.92 -2.78 -1.88
N TYR A 378 -29.83 -1.96 -2.94
CA TYR A 378 -28.58 -1.85 -3.70
C TYR A 378 -27.50 -1.04 -2.99
N GLU A 379 -27.88 0.03 -2.27
CA GLU A 379 -26.94 0.76 -1.42
C GLU A 379 -26.59 -0.03 -0.15
N ASP A 380 -27.50 -0.77 0.47
CA ASP A 380 -27.19 -1.70 1.58
C ASP A 380 -26.13 -2.73 1.17
N ILE A 381 -26.28 -3.35 0.00
CA ILE A 381 -25.29 -4.31 -0.54
C ILE A 381 -23.94 -3.63 -0.78
N TYR A 382 -23.93 -2.36 -1.16
CA TYR A 382 -22.69 -1.60 -1.30
C TYR A 382 -22.06 -1.32 0.08
N MET A 383 -22.85 -0.85 1.05
CA MET A 383 -22.40 -0.53 2.40
C MET A 383 -21.85 -1.76 3.16
N HIS A 384 -22.52 -2.91 3.07
CA HIS A 384 -22.11 -4.13 3.78
C HIS A 384 -21.13 -5.02 3.01
N SER A 385 -20.97 -4.82 1.71
CA SER A 385 -20.17 -5.72 0.87
C SER A 385 -19.11 -5.04 0.02
N GLY A 386 -18.89 -3.73 0.25
CA GLY A 386 -17.85 -2.89 -0.36
C GLY A 386 -17.97 -2.71 -1.87
N THR A 387 -18.98 -3.31 -2.51
CA THR A 387 -19.07 -3.48 -3.95
C THR A 387 -20.51 -3.38 -4.43
N ARG A 388 -20.75 -2.56 -5.47
CA ARG A 388 -22.03 -2.48 -6.19
C ARG A 388 -22.18 -3.68 -7.13
N ASN A 389 -22.28 -4.86 -6.53
CA ASN A 389 -22.26 -6.13 -7.26
C ASN A 389 -23.69 -6.54 -7.67
N TYR A 390 -24.03 -6.26 -8.93
CA TYR A 390 -25.32 -6.59 -9.51
C TYR A 390 -25.68 -8.10 -9.45
N ILE A 391 -24.69 -9.00 -9.43
CA ILE A 391 -24.91 -10.45 -9.29
C ILE A 391 -25.35 -10.79 -7.85
N LYS A 392 -24.85 -10.10 -6.82
CA LYS A 392 -25.34 -10.25 -5.43
C LYS A 392 -26.80 -9.80 -5.32
N LEU A 393 -27.15 -8.62 -5.84
CA LEU A 393 -28.54 -8.11 -5.81
C LEU A 393 -29.50 -9.05 -6.55
N SER A 394 -29.25 -9.36 -7.82
CA SER A 394 -30.14 -10.21 -8.61
C SER A 394 -30.36 -11.60 -7.99
N ARG A 395 -29.36 -12.16 -7.30
CA ARG A 395 -29.45 -13.43 -6.57
C ARG A 395 -30.19 -13.32 -5.24
N LEU A 396 -30.01 -12.23 -4.49
CA LEU A 396 -30.82 -11.94 -3.30
C LEU A 396 -32.31 -11.89 -3.67
N VAL A 397 -32.66 -11.14 -4.71
CA VAL A 397 -34.03 -11.03 -5.19
C VAL A 397 -34.59 -12.37 -5.71
N GLN A 398 -33.76 -13.26 -6.27
CA GLN A 398 -34.18 -14.63 -6.61
C GLN A 398 -34.49 -15.51 -5.39
N VAL A 399 -33.87 -15.27 -4.23
CA VAL A 399 -34.12 -16.03 -2.98
C VAL A 399 -35.33 -15.47 -2.24
N MET A 400 -35.57 -14.16 -2.30
CA MET A 400 -36.74 -13.49 -1.72
C MET A 400 -38.01 -13.65 -2.58
N GLY A 401 -37.85 -13.68 -3.91
CA GLY A 401 -38.93 -13.61 -4.90
C GLY A 401 -39.91 -14.79 -4.86
N SER A 402 -41.21 -14.47 -4.82
CA SER A 402 -42.27 -15.47 -4.82
C SER A 402 -42.81 -15.73 -6.24
N ARG A 403 -42.23 -16.74 -6.92
CA ARG A 403 -42.52 -17.18 -8.31
C ARG A 403 -42.17 -16.17 -9.42
N VAL A 404 -41.06 -16.44 -10.11
CA VAL A 404 -40.65 -15.70 -11.32
C VAL A 404 -41.56 -16.02 -12.51
N SER A 405 -42.07 -15.00 -13.19
CA SER A 405 -42.63 -15.07 -14.54
C SER A 405 -41.55 -14.66 -15.57
N PRO A 406 -41.27 -15.42 -16.63
CA PRO A 406 -40.15 -15.14 -17.54
C PRO A 406 -40.56 -14.42 -18.84
N ILE A 407 -40.34 -13.09 -18.89
CA ILE A 407 -40.29 -12.25 -20.11
C ILE A 407 -39.33 -11.09 -19.77
N GLY A 408 -38.44 -10.57 -20.60
CA GLY A 408 -38.02 -10.84 -21.99
C GLY A 408 -36.93 -9.80 -22.33
N TYR A 409 -36.11 -10.02 -23.37
CA TYR A 409 -35.09 -9.05 -23.78
C TYR A 409 -35.72 -7.77 -24.33
N ASP A 410 -35.15 -6.61 -23.99
CA ASP A 410 -34.84 -5.56 -24.96
C ASP A 410 -33.78 -4.58 -24.42
N MET A 411 -33.00 -3.98 -25.32
CA MET A 411 -32.08 -2.89 -25.00
C MET A 411 -32.74 -1.55 -25.31
N GLU A 412 -32.57 -0.54 -24.44
CA GLU A 412 -32.49 0.84 -24.92
C GLU A 412 -31.76 1.79 -23.96
N PHE A 413 -31.20 2.85 -24.53
CA PHE A 413 -30.37 3.88 -23.91
C PHE A 413 -31.26 5.11 -23.59
N ILE A 414 -31.20 5.68 -22.38
CA ILE A 414 -31.56 7.10 -22.17
C ILE A 414 -30.54 7.74 -21.21
N ALA A 415 -30.08 8.94 -21.58
CA ALA A 415 -29.27 9.83 -20.77
C ALA A 415 -30.05 11.12 -20.44
N ALA A 416 -29.44 11.95 -19.57
CA ALA A 416 -29.83 13.32 -19.18
C ALA A 416 -30.89 13.51 -18.08
N GLY A 417 -30.69 14.55 -17.26
CA GLY A 417 -31.61 15.04 -16.23
C GLY A 417 -30.86 15.63 -15.03
N ALA A 418 -30.90 16.96 -14.83
CA ALA A 418 -30.07 17.65 -13.86
C ALA A 418 -30.86 18.55 -12.87
N SER A 419 -30.28 18.68 -11.66
CA SER A 419 -30.40 19.85 -10.76
C SER A 419 -31.67 20.05 -9.89
N TRP A 420 -31.49 20.91 -8.87
CA TRP A 420 -32.41 21.35 -7.79
C TRP A 420 -32.71 20.35 -6.65
N ALA A 421 -32.71 20.72 -5.36
CA ALA A 421 -32.54 22.04 -4.72
C ALA A 421 -31.92 21.98 -3.29
N LEU A 422 -31.44 23.15 -2.83
CA LEU A 422 -30.79 23.37 -1.53
C LEU A 422 -31.78 23.68 -0.38
N GLY A 423 -31.35 23.45 0.86
CA GLY A 423 -31.49 24.49 1.90
C GLY A 423 -31.94 24.08 3.31
N LYS A 424 -30.99 24.02 4.26
CA LYS A 424 -30.94 24.94 5.42
C LYS A 424 -29.63 24.78 6.21
N THR A 425 -29.01 25.91 6.55
CA THR A 425 -27.71 26.03 7.22
C THR A 425 -27.83 26.49 8.68
N PRO A 426 -26.80 26.21 9.51
CA PRO A 426 -26.32 27.15 10.52
C PRO A 426 -25.15 28.01 9.98
N SER A 427 -24.90 29.17 10.58
CA SER A 427 -24.15 30.27 9.96
C SER A 427 -22.62 30.05 9.80
N PRO A 428 -21.98 30.53 8.70
CA PRO A 428 -20.54 30.37 8.44
C PRO A 428 -19.56 30.95 9.47
N GLN A 429 -19.98 31.92 10.28
CA GLN A 429 -19.08 32.69 11.16
C GLN A 429 -18.49 31.90 12.34
N LYS A 430 -19.04 30.74 12.73
CA LYS A 430 -18.50 29.90 13.82
C LYS A 430 -17.54 28.79 13.38
N ILE A 431 -17.39 28.55 12.08
CA ILE A 431 -16.45 27.55 11.54
C ILE A 431 -15.08 28.19 11.25
N LEU A 432 -15.07 29.47 10.86
CA LEU A 432 -13.86 30.21 10.49
C LEU A 432 -12.92 30.50 11.68
N SER A 433 -13.41 30.56 12.92
CA SER A 433 -12.58 30.85 14.10
C SER A 433 -11.78 29.66 14.65
N ARG A 434 -11.95 28.46 14.09
CA ARG A 434 -11.20 27.23 14.49
C ARG A 434 -10.07 26.84 13.51
N LEU A 435 -9.92 27.56 12.40
CA LEU A 435 -8.97 27.21 11.32
C LEU A 435 -7.68 28.04 11.32
N GLY A 436 -7.35 28.73 12.41
CA GLY A 436 -6.00 29.31 12.60
C GLY A 436 -5.59 30.37 11.57
N LEU A 437 -6.52 31.22 11.12
CA LEU A 437 -6.23 32.35 10.22
C LEU A 437 -5.43 33.45 10.94
N ALA A 438 -4.13 33.19 11.13
CA ALA A 438 -3.13 34.12 11.65
C ALA A 438 -2.04 34.43 10.61
N SER A 439 -2.43 34.63 9.35
CA SER A 439 -1.54 35.12 8.29
C SER A 439 -2.27 35.96 7.22
N LEU A 440 -3.08 36.94 7.65
CA LEU A 440 -3.53 38.04 6.79
C LEU A 440 -2.48 39.16 6.66
N VAL A 441 -1.19 38.83 6.85
CA VAL A 441 -0.07 39.78 6.86
C VAL A 441 1.13 39.17 6.11
N ALA A 442 1.05 39.16 4.77
CA ALA A 442 2.18 38.96 3.85
C ALA A 442 1.84 39.26 2.36
N GLN A 443 0.89 40.16 2.06
CA GLN A 443 0.59 40.52 0.65
C GLN A 443 1.46 41.68 0.11
N ASP A 444 2.23 42.35 0.96
CA ASP A 444 2.85 43.66 0.64
C ASP A 444 4.25 43.58 0.01
N SER A 445 4.86 42.39 -0.09
CA SER A 445 6.27 42.25 -0.49
C SER A 445 6.53 42.27 -2.01
N TRP A 446 5.53 41.95 -2.85
CA TRP A 446 5.67 41.94 -4.32
C TRP A 446 4.38 42.34 -5.08
N PRO A 447 3.85 43.57 -4.90
CA PRO A 447 2.55 43.98 -5.44
C PRO A 447 2.48 43.92 -6.99
N GLU A 448 3.56 44.21 -7.70
CA GLU A 448 3.59 44.16 -9.18
C GLU A 448 3.49 42.74 -9.77
N LEU A 449 3.99 41.73 -9.05
CA LEU A 449 3.86 40.34 -9.46
C LEU A 449 2.47 39.82 -9.08
N SER A 450 2.02 40.09 -7.85
CA SER A 450 0.69 39.72 -7.35
C SER A 450 -0.43 40.16 -8.30
N ALA A 451 -0.38 41.40 -8.80
CA ALA A 451 -1.35 41.94 -9.77
C ALA A 451 -1.37 41.24 -11.15
N LYS A 452 -0.39 40.38 -11.46
CA LYS A 452 -0.26 39.64 -12.72
C LYS A 452 -0.56 38.14 -12.58
N LEU A 453 -0.84 37.65 -11.36
CA LEU A 453 -1.15 36.25 -11.08
C LEU A 453 -2.65 35.94 -11.25
N SER A 454 -2.98 34.65 -11.35
CA SER A 454 -4.37 34.18 -11.30
C SER A 454 -4.99 34.42 -9.91
N PRO A 455 -6.32 34.63 -9.78
CA PRO A 455 -6.95 35.03 -8.51
C PRO A 455 -6.81 34.05 -7.33
N GLN A 456 -6.29 32.85 -7.56
CA GLN A 456 -6.07 31.79 -6.58
C GLN A 456 -4.59 31.41 -6.41
N ALA A 457 -3.66 32.09 -7.10
CA ALA A 457 -2.23 31.84 -6.97
C ALA A 457 -1.61 32.66 -5.82
N SER A 458 -0.71 32.04 -5.07
CA SER A 458 -0.05 32.61 -3.89
C SER A 458 1.45 32.76 -4.08
N ILE A 459 2.02 33.85 -3.55
CA ILE A 459 3.47 33.99 -3.33
C ILE A 459 3.75 33.55 -1.89
N VAL A 460 4.73 32.66 -1.69
CA VAL A 460 5.15 32.19 -0.36
C VAL A 460 6.64 32.46 -0.21
N LEU A 461 7.03 33.04 0.93
CA LEU A 461 8.38 33.53 1.22
C LEU A 461 9.02 32.75 2.37
N PRO A 462 10.37 32.78 2.54
CA PRO A 462 11.08 31.96 3.53
C PRO A 462 10.68 32.15 5.00
N ASP A 463 10.04 33.27 5.32
CA ASP A 463 9.50 33.65 6.63
C ASP A 463 8.08 33.12 6.89
N ASP A 464 7.39 32.59 5.87
CA ASP A 464 6.09 31.93 6.04
C ASP A 464 6.27 30.53 6.67
N SER A 465 5.50 30.24 7.72
CA SER A 465 5.50 28.93 8.40
C SER A 465 5.21 27.73 7.47
N SER A 466 4.49 27.95 6.37
CA SER A 466 4.21 26.96 5.34
C SER A 466 5.36 26.76 4.35
N PHE A 467 6.33 27.67 4.26
CA PHE A 467 7.44 27.61 3.29
C PHE A 467 8.27 26.33 3.45
N GLY A 468 8.62 25.94 4.68
CA GLY A 468 9.29 24.66 4.94
C GLY A 468 8.47 23.45 4.48
N GLY A 469 7.14 23.50 4.63
CA GLY A 469 6.18 22.49 4.16
C GLY A 469 5.97 22.47 2.64
N LEU A 470 6.14 23.60 1.97
CA LEU A 470 5.93 23.79 0.53
C LEU A 470 7.21 23.59 -0.29
N VAL A 471 8.37 23.89 0.28
CA VAL A 471 9.69 23.46 -0.25
C VAL A 471 9.87 21.95 -0.06
N SER A 472 9.35 21.37 1.03
CA SER A 472 9.03 19.93 1.10
C SER A 472 7.74 19.59 0.31
N ARG A 473 7.10 18.40 0.48
CA ARG A 473 6.05 17.88 -0.43
C ARG A 473 4.90 17.21 0.35
N TRP A 474 3.60 17.47 0.11
CA TRP A 474 2.91 17.95 -1.11
C TRP A 474 1.44 18.36 -0.78
N ARG A 475 0.81 19.36 -1.45
CA ARG A 475 -0.66 19.65 -1.44
C ARG A 475 -1.11 20.68 -2.52
N ASP A 476 -2.42 20.71 -2.82
CA ASP A 476 -3.06 21.38 -3.99
C ASP A 476 -3.63 22.79 -3.76
N TRP A 477 -3.41 23.68 -4.76
CA TRP A 477 -4.29 24.79 -5.23
C TRP A 477 -3.89 25.15 -6.69
N HIS A 478 -4.77 25.81 -7.45
CA HIS A 478 -4.57 26.06 -8.90
C HIS A 478 -3.29 26.85 -9.25
N GLY A 479 -2.68 26.49 -10.39
CA GLY A 479 -1.34 26.97 -10.76
C GLY A 479 -1.22 28.46 -11.14
N PRO A 480 -0.02 29.04 -10.97
CA PRO A 480 0.30 30.40 -11.42
C PRO A 480 0.36 30.50 -12.95
N GLN A 481 0.39 31.72 -13.51
CA GLN A 481 0.72 31.95 -14.92
C GLN A 481 2.25 31.92 -15.13
N PRO A 482 2.86 30.85 -15.68
CA PRO A 482 4.32 30.68 -15.59
C PRO A 482 5.08 31.73 -16.40
N GLY A 483 4.55 32.13 -17.57
CA GLY A 483 5.16 33.18 -18.40
C GLY A 483 5.18 34.56 -17.74
N ALA A 484 4.22 34.88 -16.86
CA ALA A 484 4.23 36.13 -16.10
C ALA A 484 5.34 36.11 -15.03
N VAL A 485 5.52 34.98 -14.35
CA VAL A 485 6.59 34.76 -13.38
C VAL A 485 7.98 34.76 -14.05
N VAL A 486 8.12 34.13 -15.22
CA VAL A 486 9.37 34.12 -16.00
C VAL A 486 9.73 35.53 -16.48
N ARG A 487 8.80 36.32 -17.01
CA ARG A 487 9.04 37.73 -17.35
C ARG A 487 9.48 38.52 -16.13
N TYR A 488 8.77 38.39 -15.02
CA TYR A 488 9.11 39.07 -13.78
C TYR A 488 10.53 38.75 -13.29
N ALA A 489 10.88 37.46 -13.25
CA ALA A 489 12.22 36.99 -12.91
C ALA A 489 13.28 37.55 -13.88
N ASN A 490 12.97 37.62 -15.17
CA ASN A 490 13.83 38.20 -16.18
C ASN A 490 14.10 39.70 -15.96
N ASP A 491 13.04 40.48 -15.74
CA ASP A 491 13.10 41.94 -15.54
C ASP A 491 13.92 42.30 -14.29
N HIS A 492 13.90 41.45 -13.26
CA HIS A 492 14.62 41.65 -11.99
C HIS A 492 15.95 40.89 -11.90
N GLY A 493 16.37 40.18 -12.95
CA GLY A 493 17.61 39.40 -12.97
C GLY A 493 17.62 38.12 -12.11
N ILE A 494 16.48 37.75 -11.52
CA ILE A 494 16.34 36.62 -10.59
C ILE A 494 16.35 35.29 -11.40
N PRO A 495 17.12 34.26 -11.00
CA PRO A 495 17.04 32.96 -11.64
C PRO A 495 15.73 32.23 -11.28
N PHE A 496 15.30 31.29 -12.11
CA PHE A 496 14.07 30.52 -11.87
C PHE A 496 14.23 29.06 -12.30
N LEU A 497 13.41 28.18 -11.74
CA LEU A 497 13.29 26.78 -12.16
C LEU A 497 11.84 26.31 -12.09
N ALA A 498 11.47 25.36 -12.94
CA ALA A 498 10.16 24.73 -12.90
C ALA A 498 10.16 23.48 -12.00
N ARG A 499 9.06 23.27 -11.28
CA ARG A 499 8.83 22.08 -10.46
C ARG A 499 7.53 21.41 -10.87
N SER A 500 7.64 20.21 -11.44
CA SER A 500 6.53 19.26 -11.57
C SER A 500 6.45 18.43 -10.27
N GLY A 501 6.84 17.15 -10.24
CA GLY A 501 6.87 16.36 -8.99
C GLY A 501 8.06 16.62 -8.05
N GLY A 502 9.13 17.27 -8.53
CA GLY A 502 10.34 17.57 -7.74
C GLY A 502 11.32 16.40 -7.56
N HIS A 503 11.28 15.39 -8.43
CA HIS A 503 12.11 14.17 -8.37
C HIS A 503 13.53 14.29 -8.95
N GLY A 504 14.07 15.50 -9.06
CA GLY A 504 15.40 15.70 -9.66
C GLY A 504 16.53 15.16 -8.77
N ALA A 505 17.37 14.29 -9.34
CA ALA A 505 18.48 13.62 -8.64
C ALA A 505 19.87 14.22 -8.95
N THR A 506 19.95 15.20 -9.86
CA THR A 506 21.21 15.79 -10.32
C THR A 506 21.76 16.86 -9.37
N GLU A 507 23.06 16.82 -9.12
CA GLU A 507 23.84 17.81 -8.36
C GLU A 507 23.74 19.21 -8.96
N ALA A 508 23.47 19.37 -10.26
CA ALA A 508 23.27 20.66 -10.90
C ALA A 508 22.15 21.51 -10.25
N LEU A 509 21.21 20.87 -9.55
CA LEU A 509 20.17 21.57 -8.77
C LEU A 509 20.75 22.37 -7.58
N GLN A 510 21.93 22.04 -7.07
CA GLN A 510 22.61 22.83 -6.03
C GLN A 510 23.04 24.24 -6.51
N LEU A 511 23.09 24.46 -7.82
CA LEU A 511 23.33 25.79 -8.42
C LEU A 511 22.12 26.71 -8.27
N ALA A 512 20.93 26.18 -7.94
CA ALA A 512 19.70 26.93 -7.77
C ALA A 512 19.65 27.64 -6.41
N LYS A 513 20.42 28.73 -6.28
CA LYS A 513 20.41 29.64 -5.13
C LYS A 513 19.63 30.92 -5.45
N ASP A 514 18.89 31.42 -4.47
CA ASP A 514 18.09 32.66 -4.58
C ASP A 514 17.14 32.67 -5.79
N VAL A 515 16.47 31.52 -6.02
CA VAL A 515 15.65 31.28 -7.21
C VAL A 515 14.15 31.40 -6.96
N ILE A 516 13.41 31.78 -8.00
CA ILE A 516 11.95 31.60 -8.04
C ILE A 516 11.63 30.17 -8.51
N VAL A 517 10.98 29.39 -7.64
CA VAL A 517 10.44 28.08 -8.01
C VAL A 517 9.06 28.27 -8.62
N VAL A 518 8.95 27.99 -9.92
CA VAL A 518 7.68 27.95 -10.64
C VAL A 518 7.04 26.58 -10.39
N ASP A 519 6.20 26.51 -9.36
CA ASP A 519 5.51 25.29 -8.99
C ASP A 519 4.33 25.02 -9.93
N MET A 520 4.41 23.93 -10.68
CA MET A 520 3.46 23.56 -11.71
C MET A 520 2.36 22.64 -11.21
N ARG A 521 2.43 22.12 -9.97
CA ARG A 521 1.57 21.02 -9.50
C ARG A 521 0.07 21.32 -9.56
N GLY A 522 -0.34 22.58 -9.43
CA GLY A 522 -1.72 23.03 -9.65
C GLY A 522 -2.17 23.13 -11.11
N GLN A 523 -1.36 22.65 -12.06
CA GLN A 523 -1.68 22.45 -13.48
C GLN A 523 -1.56 20.95 -13.80
N ASP A 524 -2.48 20.16 -13.24
CA ASP A 524 -2.44 18.70 -13.21
C ASP A 524 -3.52 18.03 -14.09
N VAL A 525 -4.39 18.80 -14.74
CA VAL A 525 -5.54 18.34 -15.53
C VAL A 525 -5.25 17.12 -16.43
N VAL A 526 -6.18 16.15 -16.48
CA VAL A 526 -6.17 15.05 -17.45
C VAL A 526 -7.52 15.00 -18.15
N GLU A 527 -7.59 15.55 -19.36
CA GLU A 527 -8.82 15.59 -20.17
C GLU A 527 -8.68 14.73 -21.42
N ILE A 528 -9.47 13.67 -21.54
CA ILE A 528 -9.49 12.79 -22.72
C ILE A 528 -10.21 13.52 -23.87
N ALA A 529 -9.59 13.51 -25.05
CA ALA A 529 -10.19 14.07 -26.26
C ALA A 529 -11.42 13.26 -26.71
N GLU A 530 -12.35 13.90 -27.40
CA GLU A 530 -13.62 13.29 -27.87
C GLU A 530 -13.41 12.02 -28.71
N ASP A 531 -12.28 11.91 -29.42
CA ASP A 531 -11.94 10.73 -30.24
C ASP A 531 -11.41 9.53 -29.42
N GLY A 532 -11.11 9.73 -28.13
CA GLY A 532 -10.59 8.74 -27.21
C GLY A 532 -9.17 8.24 -27.54
N LYS A 533 -8.40 8.93 -28.40
CA LYS A 533 -7.03 8.55 -28.81
C LYS A 533 -5.95 9.44 -28.23
N SER A 534 -6.33 10.60 -27.70
CA SER A 534 -5.40 11.50 -27.00
C SER A 534 -5.98 12.02 -25.69
N ALA A 535 -5.11 12.48 -24.80
CA ALA A 535 -5.47 13.25 -23.61
C ALA A 535 -4.63 14.53 -23.53
N ARG A 536 -5.24 15.58 -23.01
CA ARG A 536 -4.60 16.83 -22.59
C ARG A 536 -4.16 16.68 -21.15
N ILE A 537 -2.85 16.67 -20.93
CA ILE A 537 -2.22 16.42 -19.63
C ILE A 537 -1.47 17.66 -19.17
N GLY A 538 -1.81 18.19 -17.99
CA GLY A 538 -1.15 19.32 -17.38
C GLY A 538 0.31 19.03 -17.01
N GLY A 539 1.19 20.01 -17.20
CA GLY A 539 2.64 19.85 -16.97
C GLY A 539 3.03 19.56 -15.51
N GLY A 540 2.14 19.81 -14.56
CA GLY A 540 2.28 19.49 -13.14
C GLY A 540 1.74 18.13 -12.71
N ALA A 541 1.01 17.41 -13.58
CA ALA A 541 0.33 16.17 -13.22
C ALA A 541 1.30 15.11 -12.70
N SER A 542 0.93 14.39 -11.65
CA SER A 542 1.68 13.21 -11.18
C SER A 542 1.42 12.00 -12.08
N VAL A 543 2.38 11.07 -12.13
CA VAL A 543 2.20 9.77 -12.78
C VAL A 543 0.96 9.07 -12.23
N LYS A 544 0.76 9.08 -10.90
CA LYS A 544 -0.45 8.55 -10.25
C LYS A 544 -1.74 9.13 -10.82
N LYS A 545 -1.84 10.45 -10.91
CA LYS A 545 -3.05 11.12 -11.41
C LYS A 545 -3.32 10.72 -12.87
N VAL A 546 -2.30 10.77 -13.72
CA VAL A 546 -2.41 10.38 -15.14
C VAL A 546 -2.83 8.92 -15.28
N VAL A 547 -2.19 8.00 -14.56
CA VAL A 547 -2.52 6.57 -14.60
C VAL A 547 -3.94 6.33 -14.09
N ASN A 548 -4.34 6.93 -12.96
CA ASN A 548 -5.65 6.70 -12.35
C ASN A 548 -6.81 7.28 -13.17
N GLU A 549 -6.68 8.53 -13.66
CA GLU A 549 -7.75 9.19 -14.44
C GLU A 549 -7.92 8.54 -15.83
N LEU A 550 -6.82 8.11 -16.47
CA LEU A 550 -6.91 7.31 -17.70
C LEU A 550 -7.51 5.93 -17.43
N TRP A 551 -7.06 5.22 -16.39
CA TRP A 551 -7.52 3.87 -16.08
C TRP A 551 -9.02 3.83 -15.76
N ALA A 552 -9.52 4.81 -14.99
CA ALA A 552 -10.94 4.98 -14.70
C ALA A 552 -11.79 5.20 -15.96
N ALA A 553 -11.21 5.78 -17.02
CA ALA A 553 -11.85 5.97 -18.32
C ALA A 553 -11.63 4.81 -19.32
N GLY A 554 -11.07 3.68 -18.88
CA GLY A 554 -10.78 2.54 -19.75
C GLY A 554 -9.55 2.73 -20.66
N LYS A 555 -8.65 3.64 -20.28
CA LYS A 555 -7.48 4.06 -21.06
C LYS A 555 -6.17 3.80 -20.31
N GLN A 556 -5.07 3.75 -21.05
CA GLN A 556 -3.71 3.62 -20.53
C GLN A 556 -2.71 4.32 -21.47
N THR A 557 -1.52 4.64 -20.97
CA THR A 557 -0.41 5.18 -21.79
C THR A 557 0.93 4.97 -21.10
N VAL A 558 2.03 5.18 -21.82
CA VAL A 558 3.38 5.08 -21.27
C VAL A 558 3.66 6.30 -20.40
N THR A 559 4.02 6.08 -19.13
CA THR A 559 4.42 7.11 -18.17
C THR A 559 5.80 6.78 -17.59
N GLY A 560 6.16 7.31 -16.41
CA GLY A 560 7.09 6.64 -15.51
C GLY A 560 6.37 5.58 -14.65
N ILE A 561 7.07 4.98 -13.69
CA ILE A 561 6.50 4.04 -12.70
C ILE A 561 6.13 4.74 -11.38
N CYS A 562 7.05 5.48 -10.78
CA CYS A 562 6.85 6.04 -9.44
C CYS A 562 5.69 7.04 -9.41
N GLU A 563 4.69 6.78 -8.57
CA GLU A 563 3.43 7.54 -8.50
C GLU A 563 3.63 9.04 -8.28
N CYS A 564 4.52 9.37 -7.34
CA CYS A 564 4.87 10.71 -6.88
C CYS A 564 5.68 11.55 -7.90
N VAL A 565 6.17 10.94 -8.99
CA VAL A 565 6.89 11.66 -10.05
C VAL A 565 5.90 12.50 -10.84
N GLY A 566 6.28 13.74 -11.15
CA GLY A 566 5.51 14.58 -12.08
C GLY A 566 5.80 14.19 -13.51
N VAL A 567 4.76 13.88 -14.29
CA VAL A 567 4.81 13.20 -15.60
C VAL A 567 5.72 13.90 -16.62
N SER A 568 5.86 15.22 -16.54
CA SER A 568 6.74 15.99 -17.42
C SER A 568 8.21 15.59 -17.29
N ALA A 569 8.71 15.21 -16.12
CA ALA A 569 10.12 14.86 -15.93
C ALA A 569 10.54 13.60 -16.74
N PRO A 570 9.88 12.43 -16.62
CA PRO A 570 10.18 11.28 -17.46
C PRO A 570 10.03 11.63 -18.95
N VAL A 571 8.95 12.31 -19.36
CA VAL A 571 8.73 12.71 -20.76
C VAL A 571 9.86 13.58 -21.32
N LEU A 572 10.32 14.61 -20.58
CA LEU A 572 11.37 15.54 -21.04
C LEU A 572 12.74 14.88 -21.23
N GLY A 573 13.00 13.78 -20.51
CA GLY A 573 14.25 13.02 -20.60
C GLY A 573 14.16 11.71 -21.39
N GLY A 574 12.99 11.33 -21.90
CA GLY A 574 12.73 10.04 -22.58
C GLY A 574 11.57 9.28 -21.94
N GLY A 575 11.79 8.73 -20.75
CA GLY A 575 10.73 8.15 -19.92
C GLY A 575 10.53 6.66 -20.15
N HIS A 576 11.19 5.86 -19.32
CA HIS A 576 10.99 4.41 -19.22
C HIS A 576 9.80 4.08 -18.30
N GLY A 577 9.08 3.01 -18.61
CA GLY A 577 7.89 2.56 -17.88
C GLY A 577 7.27 1.30 -18.48
N TRP A 578 6.33 0.69 -17.75
CA TRP A 578 5.82 -0.68 -18.02
C TRP A 578 5.40 -0.96 -19.47
N LEU A 579 4.72 -0.01 -20.11
CA LEU A 579 4.15 -0.14 -21.45
C LEU A 579 5.15 0.14 -22.60
N GLN A 580 6.43 0.41 -22.32
CA GLN A 580 7.35 0.88 -23.35
C GLN A 580 7.65 -0.13 -24.46
N GLY A 581 7.55 -1.43 -24.16
CA GLY A 581 7.76 -2.48 -25.15
C GLY A 581 6.62 -2.56 -26.18
N GLN A 582 5.42 -2.15 -25.80
CA GLN A 582 4.26 -2.07 -26.69
C GLN A 582 4.28 -0.78 -27.52
N TYR A 583 4.54 0.39 -26.89
CA TYR A 583 4.25 1.70 -27.51
C TYR A 583 5.46 2.65 -27.66
N GLY A 584 6.65 2.32 -27.17
CA GLY A 584 7.81 3.22 -27.14
C GLY A 584 7.91 3.99 -25.82
N LEU A 585 8.82 4.97 -25.71
CA LEU A 585 9.03 5.73 -24.48
C LEU A 585 7.88 6.70 -24.20
N ALA A 586 7.84 7.27 -22.99
CA ALA A 586 6.89 8.33 -22.64
C ALA A 586 7.01 9.55 -23.60
N ALA A 587 8.23 9.90 -24.02
CA ALA A 587 8.51 10.93 -25.01
C ALA A 587 7.95 10.61 -26.41
N ASP A 588 7.80 9.32 -26.75
CA ASP A 588 7.27 8.88 -28.04
C ASP A 588 5.74 8.98 -28.10
N GLN A 589 5.07 9.14 -26.96
CA GLN A 589 3.62 9.33 -26.88
C GLN A 589 3.20 10.79 -27.11
N VAL A 590 4.13 11.75 -27.07
CA VAL A 590 3.80 13.18 -27.24
C VAL A 590 3.36 13.46 -28.68
N ILE A 591 2.26 14.20 -28.82
CA ILE A 591 1.73 14.74 -30.08
C ILE A 591 2.13 16.21 -30.21
N SER A 592 1.89 16.98 -29.13
CA SER A 592 2.36 18.37 -29.03
C SER A 592 2.56 18.78 -27.57
N ALA A 593 3.25 19.89 -27.35
CA ALA A 593 3.49 20.49 -26.04
C ALA A 593 3.25 22.00 -26.07
N ARG A 594 2.65 22.55 -25.01
CA ARG A 594 2.53 24.00 -24.78
C ARG A 594 3.63 24.45 -23.83
N VAL A 595 4.52 25.30 -24.32
CA VAL A 595 5.81 25.58 -23.68
C VAL A 595 5.96 27.07 -23.40
N VAL A 596 6.28 27.41 -22.16
CA VAL A 596 6.74 28.75 -21.78
C VAL A 596 8.26 28.80 -21.97
N LEU A 597 8.70 29.68 -22.86
CA LEU A 597 10.10 29.90 -23.21
C LEU A 597 10.87 30.61 -22.08
N PRO A 598 12.21 30.60 -22.12
CA PRO A 598 13.09 31.30 -21.16
C PRO A 598 12.86 32.81 -21.00
N ASP A 599 12.24 33.47 -21.99
CA ASP A 599 11.83 34.88 -21.95
C ASP A 599 10.38 35.08 -21.44
N GLY A 600 9.60 34.00 -21.36
CA GLY A 600 8.20 33.96 -20.92
C GLY A 600 7.18 33.97 -22.05
N GLU A 601 7.58 33.98 -23.33
CA GLU A 601 6.68 33.72 -24.45
C GLU A 601 6.08 32.30 -24.37
N VAL A 602 4.87 32.08 -24.89
CA VAL A 602 4.22 30.77 -24.92
C VAL A 602 4.12 30.27 -26.36
N VAL A 603 4.80 29.17 -26.66
CA VAL A 603 4.80 28.53 -27.98
C VAL A 603 4.17 27.14 -27.95
N THR A 604 3.76 26.65 -29.12
CA THR A 604 3.34 25.24 -29.31
C THR A 604 4.43 24.50 -30.07
N ALA A 605 4.88 23.37 -29.52
CA ALA A 605 5.86 22.48 -30.12
C ALA A 605 5.19 21.17 -30.56
N SER A 606 5.27 20.84 -31.85
CA SER A 606 4.73 19.63 -32.51
C SER A 606 5.54 19.36 -33.79
N GLU A 607 5.16 18.34 -34.58
CA GLU A 607 5.80 18.08 -35.88
C GLU A 607 5.59 19.22 -36.90
N ASP A 608 4.45 19.93 -36.82
CA ASP A 608 4.10 21.01 -37.76
C ASP A 608 4.41 22.43 -37.24
N SER A 609 4.62 22.59 -35.93
CA SER A 609 4.87 23.89 -35.26
C SER A 609 6.07 23.79 -34.33
N ASN A 610 7.11 24.58 -34.59
CA ASN A 610 8.40 24.53 -33.87
C ASN A 610 8.97 23.10 -33.75
N PRO A 611 9.15 22.35 -34.87
CA PRO A 611 9.57 20.94 -34.86
C PRO A 611 10.95 20.71 -34.25
N ASP A 612 11.82 21.72 -34.24
CA ASP A 612 13.13 21.66 -33.63
C ASP A 612 13.06 21.75 -32.10
N MET A 613 12.16 22.57 -31.55
CA MET A 613 11.79 22.52 -30.13
C MET A 613 11.14 21.17 -29.79
N PHE A 614 10.20 20.68 -30.61
CA PHE A 614 9.53 19.39 -30.39
C PHE A 614 10.49 18.19 -30.41
N TRP A 615 11.55 18.25 -31.22
CA TRP A 615 12.65 17.30 -31.20
C TRP A 615 13.45 17.38 -29.89
N ALA A 616 13.77 18.59 -29.42
CA ALA A 616 14.55 18.83 -28.21
C ALA A 616 13.83 18.41 -26.92
N LEU A 617 12.52 18.66 -26.83
CA LEU A 617 11.69 18.28 -25.68
C LEU A 617 11.68 16.77 -25.43
N ARG A 618 11.80 15.95 -26.47
CA ARG A 618 11.78 14.49 -26.40
C ARG A 618 13.18 13.94 -26.12
N GLY A 619 13.70 14.18 -24.92
CA GLY A 619 14.97 13.62 -24.43
C GLY A 619 15.94 14.62 -23.79
N ALA A 620 15.81 15.92 -24.06
CA ALA A 620 16.64 16.96 -23.45
C ALA A 620 15.82 18.16 -22.94
N GLY A 621 14.50 18.01 -22.81
CA GLY A 621 13.54 19.11 -22.71
C GLY A 621 13.71 20.03 -21.51
N HIS A 622 14.31 19.54 -20.41
CA HIS A 622 14.68 20.31 -19.22
C HIS A 622 15.47 21.59 -19.52
N ASN A 623 16.18 21.62 -20.65
CA ASN A 623 17.04 22.72 -21.07
C ASN A 623 16.33 23.83 -21.89
N PHE A 624 15.05 23.68 -22.24
CA PHE A 624 14.45 24.48 -23.33
C PHE A 624 13.18 25.27 -22.98
N GLY A 625 12.45 24.90 -21.92
CA GLY A 625 11.17 25.54 -21.61
C GLY A 625 10.45 24.93 -20.40
N ILE A 626 9.47 25.65 -19.86
CA ILE A 626 8.51 25.09 -18.89
C ILE A 626 7.33 24.54 -19.70
N VAL A 627 7.17 23.21 -19.74
CA VAL A 627 5.99 22.62 -20.37
C VAL A 627 4.80 22.73 -19.42
N THR A 628 3.76 23.38 -19.90
CA THR A 628 2.51 23.65 -19.17
C THR A 628 1.41 22.63 -19.48
N GLU A 629 1.48 22.03 -20.66
CA GLU A 629 0.45 21.11 -21.18
C GLU A 629 1.06 20.20 -22.25
N TRP A 630 0.62 18.94 -22.26
CA TRP A 630 0.95 17.92 -23.24
C TRP A 630 -0.32 17.47 -23.95
N GLN A 631 -0.31 17.38 -25.28
CA GLN A 631 -1.22 16.52 -26.01
C GLN A 631 -0.55 15.17 -26.19
N TYR A 632 -1.17 14.11 -25.67
CA TYR A 632 -0.51 12.84 -25.40
C TYR A 632 -1.32 11.68 -25.97
N ARG A 633 -0.68 10.72 -26.64
CA ARG A 633 -1.32 9.50 -27.15
C ARG A 633 -1.80 8.65 -25.98
N ILE A 634 -3.00 8.10 -26.08
CA ILE A 634 -3.56 7.14 -25.14
C ILE A 634 -4.14 5.93 -25.89
N TYR A 635 -4.16 4.80 -25.21
CA TYR A 635 -4.57 3.51 -25.75
C TYR A 635 -5.72 2.95 -24.91
N ASN A 636 -6.49 2.03 -25.47
CA ASN A 636 -7.44 1.26 -24.67
C ASN A 636 -6.66 0.33 -23.72
N ILE A 637 -7.24 0.02 -22.56
CA ILE A 637 -6.72 -1.04 -21.70
C ILE A 637 -6.82 -2.37 -22.45
N ASN A 638 -5.71 -3.11 -22.55
CA ASN A 638 -5.70 -4.46 -23.11
C ASN A 638 -6.23 -5.45 -22.07
N ASN A 639 -5.65 -5.44 -20.86
CA ASN A 639 -6.06 -6.27 -19.74
C ASN A 639 -6.37 -5.41 -18.51
N LEU A 640 -7.60 -5.53 -17.97
CA LEU A 640 -7.99 -4.89 -16.70
C LEU A 640 -7.23 -5.44 -15.48
N LYS A 641 -6.45 -6.50 -15.69
CA LYS A 641 -5.62 -7.15 -14.71
C LYS A 641 -4.31 -7.55 -15.37
N TRP A 642 -3.22 -7.04 -14.84
CA TRP A 642 -1.86 -7.43 -15.17
C TRP A 642 -1.43 -8.53 -14.22
N SER A 643 -0.71 -9.51 -14.74
CA SER A 643 -0.11 -10.56 -13.93
C SER A 643 1.24 -10.12 -13.36
N TYR A 644 1.53 -10.56 -12.14
CA TYR A 644 2.86 -10.41 -11.53
C TYR A 644 3.29 -11.72 -10.86
N GLU A 645 4.58 -12.05 -10.98
CA GLU A 645 5.23 -13.07 -10.15
C GLU A 645 6.52 -12.49 -9.55
N ILE A 646 6.58 -12.42 -8.22
CA ILE A 646 7.67 -11.81 -7.44
C ILE A 646 8.42 -12.93 -6.71
N PHE A 647 9.71 -13.01 -6.94
CA PHE A 647 10.62 -14.01 -6.41
C PHE A 647 11.59 -13.38 -5.41
N ILE A 648 11.87 -14.10 -4.32
CA ILE A 648 12.96 -13.81 -3.40
C ILE A 648 14.02 -14.88 -3.56
N PHE A 649 15.26 -14.50 -3.90
CA PHE A 649 16.42 -15.39 -3.88
C PHE A 649 17.47 -14.88 -2.90
N LEU A 650 18.21 -15.81 -2.29
CA LEU A 650 19.38 -15.49 -1.48
C LEU A 650 20.59 -15.19 -2.37
N GLY A 651 21.61 -14.56 -1.77
CA GLY A 651 22.80 -14.08 -2.49
C GLY A 651 23.69 -15.16 -3.11
N ASP A 652 23.49 -16.44 -2.78
CA ASP A 652 24.16 -17.59 -3.40
C ASP A 652 23.60 -17.92 -4.80
N LYS A 653 22.37 -17.51 -5.11
CA LYS A 653 21.72 -17.71 -6.41
C LYS A 653 21.99 -16.63 -7.47
N LEU A 654 22.79 -15.62 -7.15
CA LEU A 654 23.01 -14.45 -8.01
C LEU A 654 23.41 -14.79 -9.45
N GLU A 655 24.44 -15.61 -9.64
CA GLU A 655 24.93 -15.97 -10.97
C GLU A 655 23.90 -16.79 -11.77
N GLU A 656 23.17 -17.69 -11.11
CA GLU A 656 22.10 -18.49 -11.73
C GLU A 656 20.96 -17.60 -12.22
N VAL A 657 20.49 -16.67 -11.37
CA VAL A 657 19.41 -15.72 -11.66
C VAL A 657 19.81 -14.76 -12.79
N LEU A 658 21.03 -14.21 -12.77
CA LEU A 658 21.51 -13.29 -13.82
C LEU A 658 21.72 -13.99 -15.15
N ALA A 659 22.33 -15.19 -15.16
CA ALA A 659 22.50 -15.99 -16.38
C ALA A 659 21.17 -16.35 -17.01
N LEU A 660 20.18 -16.75 -16.19
CA LEU A 660 18.84 -17.05 -16.65
C LEU A 660 18.13 -15.80 -17.20
N THR A 661 18.24 -14.66 -16.53
CA THR A 661 17.63 -13.39 -16.99
C THR A 661 18.22 -12.95 -18.33
N ASN A 662 19.54 -13.01 -18.50
CA ASN A 662 20.22 -12.77 -19.79
C ASN A 662 19.75 -13.69 -20.92
N LYS A 663 19.25 -14.89 -20.60
CA LYS A 663 18.64 -15.81 -21.58
C LYS A 663 17.18 -15.42 -21.84
N MET A 664 16.40 -15.12 -20.81
CA MET A 664 14.97 -14.78 -20.89
C MET A 664 14.71 -13.45 -21.61
N MET A 665 15.56 -12.44 -21.42
CA MET A 665 15.44 -11.14 -22.10
C MET A 665 15.52 -11.24 -23.63
N LYS A 666 16.26 -12.23 -24.17
CA LYS A 666 16.37 -12.46 -25.63
C LYS A 666 15.05 -12.85 -26.30
N THR A 667 14.09 -13.33 -25.53
CA THR A 667 12.76 -13.75 -25.99
C THR A 667 11.66 -13.07 -25.16
N GLN A 668 11.94 -11.91 -24.58
CA GLN A 668 11.00 -11.14 -23.76
C GLN A 668 9.87 -10.55 -24.62
N PRO A 669 8.59 -10.84 -24.31
CA PRO A 669 7.48 -10.25 -25.04
C PRO A 669 7.40 -8.72 -24.94
N PRO A 670 6.72 -8.01 -25.88
CA PRO A 670 6.52 -6.56 -25.83
C PRO A 670 5.84 -6.06 -24.55
N HIS A 671 5.00 -6.89 -23.95
CA HIS A 671 4.09 -6.59 -22.82
C HIS A 671 4.60 -7.12 -21.47
N LEU A 672 5.87 -7.51 -21.37
CA LEU A 672 6.47 -8.08 -20.17
C LEU A 672 7.69 -7.28 -19.74
N THR A 673 7.85 -7.04 -18.44
CA THR A 673 9.00 -6.35 -17.84
C THR A 673 9.63 -7.21 -16.75
N HIS A 674 10.97 -7.23 -16.72
CA HIS A 674 11.78 -7.72 -15.59
C HIS A 674 12.13 -6.54 -14.69
N TRP A 675 11.92 -6.70 -13.38
CA TRP A 675 12.21 -5.66 -12.39
C TRP A 675 12.93 -6.27 -11.19
N MET A 676 14.15 -5.83 -10.89
CA MET A 676 14.98 -6.46 -9.87
C MET A 676 15.64 -5.45 -8.94
N TYR A 677 15.67 -5.80 -7.66
CA TYR A 677 16.48 -5.14 -6.62
C TYR A 677 17.50 -6.12 -6.05
N ILE A 678 18.71 -5.63 -5.80
CA ILE A 678 19.63 -6.23 -4.84
C ILE A 678 19.71 -5.28 -3.65
N VAL A 679 19.28 -5.74 -2.48
CA VAL A 679 18.97 -4.91 -1.32
C VAL A 679 19.26 -5.67 -0.01
N ASN A 680 19.75 -4.97 1.01
CA ASN A 680 19.99 -5.55 2.34
C ASN A 680 18.68 -5.66 3.10
N ILE A 681 18.32 -6.87 3.53
CA ILE A 681 17.11 -7.13 4.33
C ILE A 681 17.48 -8.12 5.44
N PRO A 682 17.97 -7.62 6.60
CA PRO A 682 18.54 -8.45 7.66
C PRO A 682 17.57 -9.47 8.27
N GLU A 683 16.26 -9.28 8.12
CA GLU A 683 15.22 -10.24 8.50
C GLU A 683 15.22 -11.51 7.64
N ILE A 684 15.79 -11.45 6.43
CA ILE A 684 15.86 -12.57 5.48
C ILE A 684 17.29 -13.13 5.44
N ASP A 685 18.30 -12.28 5.33
CA ASP A 685 19.71 -12.64 5.44
C ASP A 685 20.46 -11.51 6.20
N PRO A 686 20.94 -11.75 7.42
CA PRO A 686 21.59 -10.73 8.24
C PRO A 686 23.00 -10.36 7.73
N ASP A 687 23.56 -11.18 6.83
CA ASP A 687 24.95 -11.08 6.40
C ASP A 687 25.12 -10.61 4.95
N LYS A 688 24.08 -10.70 4.10
CA LYS A 688 24.17 -10.43 2.66
C LYS A 688 22.89 -9.80 2.09
N PRO A 689 23.00 -9.05 0.98
CA PRO A 689 21.84 -8.65 0.21
C PRO A 689 21.03 -9.85 -0.29
N ILE A 690 19.73 -9.65 -0.43
CA ILE A 690 18.82 -10.56 -1.13
C ILE A 690 18.53 -10.04 -2.54
N ILE A 691 18.06 -10.93 -3.41
CA ILE A 691 17.62 -10.59 -4.76
C ILE A 691 16.09 -10.63 -4.77
N TRP A 692 15.48 -9.47 -4.95
CA TRP A 692 14.05 -9.33 -5.20
C TRP A 692 13.83 -9.20 -6.70
N TYR A 693 12.96 -10.00 -7.29
CA TYR A 693 12.79 -10.05 -8.75
C TYR A 693 11.32 -10.22 -9.09
N ALA A 694 10.71 -9.24 -9.74
CA ALA A 694 9.39 -9.36 -10.36
C ALA A 694 9.47 -9.59 -11.87
N VAL A 695 8.62 -10.50 -12.35
CA VAL A 695 8.13 -10.56 -13.73
C VAL A 695 6.73 -9.94 -13.72
N ILE A 696 6.52 -8.88 -14.51
CA ILE A 696 5.26 -8.10 -14.56
C ILE A 696 4.78 -8.06 -16.00
N SER A 697 3.49 -8.31 -16.26
CA SER A 697 2.99 -8.43 -17.62
C SER A 697 1.55 -7.95 -17.87
N ASP A 698 1.36 -7.20 -18.96
CA ASP A 698 0.04 -6.90 -19.59
C ASP A 698 -0.42 -8.12 -20.42
N SER A 699 -0.50 -9.28 -19.75
CA SER A 699 -1.01 -10.55 -20.28
C SER A 699 -1.75 -11.36 -19.22
N ASP A 700 -2.41 -12.43 -19.66
CA ASP A 700 -3.03 -13.37 -18.75
C ASP A 700 -1.99 -14.11 -17.87
N VAL A 701 -2.41 -14.49 -16.68
CA VAL A 701 -1.55 -15.10 -15.65
C VAL A 701 -0.90 -16.42 -16.07
N LYS A 702 -1.41 -17.13 -17.09
CA LYS A 702 -0.80 -18.38 -17.58
C LYS A 702 0.42 -18.09 -18.44
N GLU A 703 0.35 -17.10 -19.33
CA GLU A 703 1.49 -16.70 -20.17
C GLU A 703 2.66 -16.25 -19.29
N ALA A 704 2.40 -15.33 -18.34
CA ALA A 704 3.42 -14.85 -17.42
C ALA A 704 4.02 -15.97 -16.56
N ARG A 705 3.19 -16.92 -16.08
CA ARG A 705 3.67 -18.09 -15.31
C ARG A 705 4.47 -19.08 -16.15
N GLU A 706 4.09 -19.32 -17.41
CA GLU A 706 4.86 -20.17 -18.32
C GLU A 706 6.22 -19.53 -18.61
N TYR A 707 6.25 -18.22 -18.85
CA TYR A 707 7.48 -17.45 -19.01
C TYR A 707 8.35 -17.47 -17.75
N ALA A 708 7.75 -17.30 -16.55
CA ALA A 708 8.45 -17.25 -15.28
C ALA A 708 8.83 -18.64 -14.73
N LYS A 709 8.33 -19.75 -15.29
CA LYS A 709 8.62 -21.13 -14.82
C LYS A 709 10.12 -21.40 -14.58
N PRO A 710 11.07 -20.98 -15.43
CA PRO A 710 12.49 -21.20 -15.18
C PRO A 710 13.02 -20.54 -13.89
N LEU A 711 12.39 -19.48 -13.39
CA LEU A 711 12.72 -18.84 -12.12
C LEU A 711 12.24 -19.68 -10.92
N HIS A 712 11.06 -20.31 -11.02
CA HIS A 712 10.62 -21.32 -10.03
C HIS A 712 11.60 -22.50 -9.96
N ASP A 713 12.08 -22.97 -11.12
CA ASP A 713 13.00 -24.10 -11.22
C ASP A 713 14.38 -23.83 -10.55
N LEU A 714 14.74 -22.57 -10.25
CA LEU A 714 15.97 -22.21 -9.51
C LEU A 714 15.88 -22.39 -7.99
N GLY A 715 14.69 -22.66 -7.43
CA GLY A 715 14.48 -22.79 -5.99
C GLY A 715 14.51 -21.46 -5.23
N PRO A 716 13.60 -20.51 -5.53
CA PRO A 716 13.45 -19.28 -4.76
C PRO A 716 13.07 -19.57 -3.30
N LEU A 717 13.48 -18.69 -2.38
CA LEU A 717 13.09 -18.73 -0.97
C LEU A 717 11.58 -18.50 -0.81
N ASN A 718 11.01 -17.63 -1.65
CA ASN A 718 9.59 -17.30 -1.65
C ASN A 718 9.15 -16.86 -3.06
N VAL A 719 7.90 -17.16 -3.44
CA VAL A 719 7.26 -16.61 -4.64
C VAL A 719 5.87 -16.09 -4.29
N ASN A 720 5.59 -14.85 -4.65
CA ASN A 720 4.27 -14.24 -4.60
C ASN A 720 3.74 -14.01 -6.02
N THR A 721 2.63 -14.64 -6.35
CA THR A 721 2.01 -14.55 -7.68
C THR A 721 0.62 -13.96 -7.55
N GLY A 722 0.24 -13.05 -8.43
CA GLY A 722 -1.12 -12.51 -8.43
C GLY A 722 -1.47 -11.74 -9.69
N GLU A 723 -2.61 -11.06 -9.60
CA GLU A 723 -3.12 -10.17 -10.63
C GLU A 723 -3.52 -8.83 -9.98
N ALA A 724 -3.18 -7.72 -10.62
CA ALA A 724 -3.49 -6.37 -10.13
C ALA A 724 -3.81 -5.43 -11.30
N SER A 725 -4.50 -4.32 -11.06
CA SER A 725 -4.62 -3.25 -12.04
C SER A 725 -3.31 -2.46 -12.18
N MET A 726 -3.10 -1.75 -13.30
CA MET A 726 -1.89 -0.94 -13.49
C MET A 726 -1.65 0.09 -12.37
N PRO A 727 -2.67 0.78 -11.82
CA PRO A 727 -2.52 1.59 -10.60
C PRO A 727 -1.91 0.83 -9.41
N GLU A 728 -2.45 -0.36 -9.09
CA GLU A 728 -2.04 -1.15 -7.91
C GLU A 728 -0.62 -1.73 -8.04
N LEU A 729 -0.12 -1.91 -9.26
CA LEU A 729 1.25 -2.40 -9.50
C LEU A 729 2.32 -1.50 -8.86
N ALA A 730 2.09 -0.19 -8.74
CA ALA A 730 3.09 0.71 -8.17
C ALA A 730 3.37 0.39 -6.69
N ASP A 731 2.36 0.12 -5.87
CA ASP A 731 2.59 -0.30 -4.48
C ASP A 731 3.18 -1.71 -4.38
N ILE A 732 2.78 -2.61 -5.29
CA ILE A 732 3.31 -3.99 -5.39
C ILE A 732 4.80 -4.01 -5.78
N THR A 733 5.36 -2.92 -6.34
CA THR A 733 6.78 -2.77 -6.67
C THR A 733 7.53 -1.75 -5.81
N LEU A 734 6.97 -1.31 -4.67
CA LEU A 734 7.51 -0.26 -3.77
C LEU A 734 7.55 1.16 -4.36
N MET A 735 6.91 1.41 -5.50
CA MET A 735 6.94 2.67 -6.26
C MET A 735 5.69 3.57 -6.07
N GLY A 736 4.71 3.15 -5.25
CA GLY A 736 3.57 3.98 -4.84
C GLY A 736 3.96 5.16 -3.93
N ASP A 737 3.06 6.14 -3.77
CA ASP A 737 3.30 7.41 -3.05
C ASP A 737 3.81 7.21 -1.61
N ASP A 738 3.25 6.26 -0.89
CA ASP A 738 3.58 5.93 0.51
C ASP A 738 4.59 4.77 0.61
N SER A 739 5.28 4.47 -0.50
CA SER A 739 6.26 3.40 -0.62
C SER A 739 7.67 3.96 -0.86
N VAL A 740 8.68 3.09 -0.70
CA VAL A 740 10.10 3.46 -0.63
C VAL A 740 10.59 4.32 -1.80
N GLY A 741 10.11 4.07 -3.03
CA GLY A 741 10.48 4.86 -4.22
C GLY A 741 10.06 6.34 -4.16
N CYS A 742 9.09 6.66 -3.30
CA CYS A 742 8.55 8.00 -3.08
C CYS A 742 8.97 8.62 -1.73
N ALA A 743 9.92 8.00 -1.02
CA ALA A 743 10.45 8.47 0.25
C ALA A 743 10.97 9.92 0.20
N LYS A 744 10.66 10.68 1.26
CA LYS A 744 11.01 12.09 1.43
C LYS A 744 11.97 12.26 2.60
N GLY A 745 12.78 13.31 2.58
CA GLY A 745 13.71 13.65 3.66
C GLY A 745 15.06 12.93 3.61
N PHE A 746 15.32 12.11 2.59
CA PHE A 746 16.59 11.41 2.38
C PHE A 746 17.42 12.03 1.25
N THR A 747 18.73 11.88 1.34
CA THR A 747 19.64 12.09 0.21
C THR A 747 19.70 10.79 -0.59
N GLY A 748 19.25 10.83 -1.84
CA GLY A 748 19.26 9.69 -2.75
C GLY A 748 20.10 9.96 -3.98
N LEU A 749 21.30 9.40 -4.04
CA LEU A 749 22.23 9.54 -5.15
C LEU A 749 22.05 8.37 -6.13
N ARG A 750 21.97 8.65 -7.43
CA ARG A 750 21.73 7.66 -8.50
C ARG A 750 22.91 7.63 -9.45
N TYR A 751 23.40 6.46 -9.80
CA TYR A 751 24.55 6.29 -10.71
C TYR A 751 24.19 5.47 -11.95
N PRO A 752 23.37 6.02 -12.87
CA PRO A 752 22.79 5.24 -13.97
C PRO A 752 23.84 4.73 -14.96
N ILE A 753 23.55 3.56 -15.53
CA ILE A 753 24.25 2.97 -16.68
C ILE A 753 23.27 2.13 -17.52
N GLY A 754 23.28 2.34 -18.84
CA GLY A 754 22.63 1.49 -19.82
C GLY A 754 23.52 0.31 -20.21
N LEU A 755 22.94 -0.90 -20.31
CA LEU A 755 23.66 -2.14 -20.62
C LEU A 755 22.92 -2.99 -21.67
N LYS A 756 23.65 -3.91 -22.32
CA LYS A 756 23.09 -4.94 -23.21
C LYS A 756 22.73 -6.24 -22.49
N THR A 757 23.53 -6.61 -21.50
CA THR A 757 23.43 -7.83 -20.71
C THR A 757 24.02 -7.58 -19.33
N TYR A 758 23.60 -8.33 -18.31
CA TYR A 758 24.28 -8.35 -17.02
C TYR A 758 25.60 -9.12 -17.13
N ASP A 759 26.73 -8.47 -16.84
CA ASP A 759 27.96 -9.22 -16.56
C ASP A 759 27.92 -9.76 -15.12
N LEU A 760 28.05 -11.09 -15.00
CA LEU A 760 27.90 -11.80 -13.73
C LEU A 760 28.98 -11.40 -12.72
N LEU A 761 30.22 -11.21 -13.16
CA LEU A 761 31.34 -10.89 -12.27
C LEU A 761 31.27 -9.44 -11.79
N ALA A 762 30.89 -8.51 -12.66
CA ALA A 762 30.65 -7.11 -12.32
C ALA A 762 29.49 -6.95 -11.33
N VAL A 763 28.36 -7.62 -11.57
CA VAL A 763 27.23 -7.58 -10.62
C VAL A 763 27.58 -8.29 -9.31
N ARG A 764 28.38 -9.36 -9.30
CA ARG A 764 28.90 -9.96 -8.06
C ARG A 764 29.83 -9.01 -7.30
N LYS A 765 30.67 -8.22 -7.97
CA LYS A 765 31.45 -7.15 -7.31
C LYS A 765 30.51 -6.14 -6.65
N VAL A 766 29.51 -5.64 -7.38
CA VAL A 766 28.51 -4.68 -6.85
C VAL A 766 27.75 -5.25 -5.66
N PHE A 767 27.30 -6.50 -5.73
CA PHE A 767 26.65 -7.22 -4.63
C PHE A 767 27.52 -7.26 -3.38
N ASN A 768 28.80 -7.65 -3.51
CA ASN A 768 29.73 -7.74 -2.39
C ASN A 768 30.02 -6.36 -1.80
N GLU A 769 30.21 -5.33 -2.64
CA GLU A 769 30.47 -3.96 -2.19
C GLU A 769 29.29 -3.36 -1.42
N ILE A 770 28.04 -3.70 -1.78
CA ILE A 770 26.84 -3.30 -1.03
C ILE A 770 26.78 -4.03 0.32
N ALA A 771 27.10 -5.33 0.35
CA ALA A 771 27.20 -6.11 1.59
C ALA A 771 28.30 -5.56 2.53
N ASP A 772 29.47 -5.25 1.99
CA ASP A 772 30.60 -4.73 2.75
C ASP A 772 30.40 -3.28 3.18
N MET A 773 29.69 -2.46 2.40
CA MET A 773 29.37 -1.08 2.80
C MET A 773 28.31 -1.05 3.90
N SER A 774 27.23 -1.83 3.77
CA SER A 774 26.16 -1.87 4.79
C SER A 774 26.66 -2.27 6.18
N LYS A 775 27.64 -3.18 6.26
CA LYS A 775 28.28 -3.59 7.53
C LYS A 775 29.28 -2.56 8.08
N ARG A 776 29.95 -1.80 7.22
CA ARG A 776 30.95 -0.79 7.63
C ARG A 776 30.34 0.57 7.96
N VAL A 777 29.28 0.95 7.26
CA VAL A 777 28.59 2.24 7.38
C VAL A 777 27.08 1.98 7.35
N PRO A 778 26.49 1.63 8.50
CA PRO A 778 25.07 1.26 8.59
C PRO A 778 24.11 2.34 8.11
N GLU A 779 24.49 3.62 8.19
CA GLU A 779 23.72 4.76 7.67
C GLU A 779 23.54 4.73 6.14
N LEU A 780 24.36 3.94 5.43
CA LEU A 780 24.25 3.70 3.99
C LEU A 780 23.58 2.36 3.65
N ALA A 781 23.21 1.53 4.63
CA ALA A 781 22.79 0.15 4.37
C ALA A 781 21.44 0.03 3.63
N GLY A 782 20.67 1.12 3.53
CA GLY A 782 19.44 1.26 2.76
C GLY A 782 19.69 1.64 1.31
N SER A 783 20.96 1.72 0.92
CA SER A 783 21.37 1.73 -0.48
C SER A 783 21.02 0.38 -1.12
N PHE A 784 20.57 0.44 -2.37
CA PHE A 784 20.17 -0.74 -3.14
C PHE A 784 20.64 -0.60 -4.59
N PHE A 785 20.60 -1.70 -5.31
CA PHE A 785 20.93 -1.74 -6.73
C PHE A 785 19.66 -2.10 -7.50
N LEU A 786 19.20 -1.16 -8.34
CA LEU A 786 18.02 -1.30 -9.18
C LEU A 786 18.44 -1.73 -10.58
N LEU A 787 17.78 -2.76 -11.11
CA LEU A 787 18.00 -3.29 -12.44
C LEU A 787 16.64 -3.43 -13.16
N GLU A 788 16.46 -2.63 -14.21
CA GLU A 788 15.21 -2.47 -14.94
C GLU A 788 15.35 -3.09 -16.35
N GLY A 789 14.82 -4.29 -16.52
CA GLY A 789 14.81 -5.05 -17.78
C GLY A 789 13.48 -4.91 -18.51
N TYR A 790 13.15 -3.71 -18.95
CA TYR A 790 11.96 -3.45 -19.76
C TYR A 790 12.07 -4.05 -21.16
N SER A 791 10.95 -4.46 -21.75
CA SER A 791 10.95 -4.85 -23.15
C SER A 791 11.25 -3.65 -24.06
N THR A 792 12.17 -3.81 -25.02
CA THR A 792 12.69 -2.71 -25.87
C THR A 792 12.04 -2.66 -27.27
N HIS A 793 11.06 -3.54 -27.52
CA HIS A 793 10.39 -3.70 -28.81
C HIS A 793 9.76 -2.42 -29.37
N GLY A 794 9.11 -1.61 -28.54
CA GLY A 794 8.52 -0.32 -28.94
C GLY A 794 9.60 0.75 -29.12
N VAL A 795 10.53 0.84 -28.16
CA VAL A 795 11.61 1.84 -28.12
C VAL A 795 12.48 1.79 -29.38
N LYS A 796 12.82 0.58 -29.85
CA LYS A 796 13.67 0.34 -31.03
C LYS A 796 12.97 0.51 -32.39
N LYS A 797 11.64 0.58 -32.44
CA LYS A 797 10.90 0.90 -33.68
C LYS A 797 11.00 2.39 -34.04
N VAL A 798 11.34 3.24 -33.08
CA VAL A 798 11.47 4.68 -33.27
C VAL A 798 12.90 5.02 -33.70
N ASP A 799 13.04 5.73 -34.83
CA ASP A 799 14.33 6.22 -35.31
C ASP A 799 15.02 7.08 -34.23
N ALA A 800 16.24 6.71 -33.85
CA ALA A 800 17.07 7.43 -32.89
C ALA A 800 17.35 8.89 -33.28
N LYS A 801 17.20 9.26 -34.55
CA LYS A 801 17.33 10.65 -35.03
C LYS A 801 16.06 11.49 -34.86
N SER A 802 14.89 10.86 -34.64
CA SER A 802 13.59 11.54 -34.56
C SER A 802 13.37 12.35 -33.27
N SER A 803 14.19 12.13 -32.24
CA SER A 803 14.11 12.72 -30.90
C SER A 803 15.49 13.07 -30.36
N ALA A 804 15.57 13.95 -29.36
CA ALA A 804 16.82 14.21 -28.63
C ALA A 804 17.33 12.97 -27.88
N PHE A 805 16.42 12.10 -27.39
CA PHE A 805 16.77 10.91 -26.63
C PHE A 805 17.79 9.99 -27.36
N PRO A 806 18.96 9.72 -26.77
CA PRO A 806 19.96 8.79 -27.30
C PRO A 806 19.62 7.34 -26.91
N HIS A 807 20.59 6.41 -27.01
CA HIS A 807 20.60 5.12 -26.30
C HIS A 807 19.43 4.13 -26.50
N ARG A 808 18.58 4.32 -27.52
CA ARG A 808 17.40 3.46 -27.82
C ARG A 808 17.71 1.97 -28.06
N ASP A 809 18.97 1.64 -28.27
CA ASP A 809 19.48 0.30 -28.55
C ASP A 809 19.88 -0.48 -27.28
N ASP A 810 19.91 0.13 -26.10
CA ASP A 810 20.16 -0.57 -24.82
C ASP A 810 19.00 -1.47 -24.41
N GLU A 811 19.31 -2.53 -23.66
CA GLU A 811 18.36 -3.56 -23.23
C GLU A 811 17.96 -3.40 -21.76
N ILE A 812 18.86 -2.83 -20.95
CA ILE A 812 18.73 -2.78 -19.50
C ILE A 812 19.11 -1.39 -19.02
N LEU A 813 18.28 -0.80 -18.16
CA LEU A 813 18.63 0.37 -17.37
C LEU A 813 19.02 -0.09 -15.96
N VAL A 814 20.21 0.29 -15.50
CA VAL A 814 20.74 -0.12 -14.21
C VAL A 814 21.16 1.10 -13.40
N THR A 815 20.94 1.09 -12.08
CA THR A 815 21.28 2.20 -11.18
C THR A 815 21.60 1.70 -9.77
N PRO A 816 22.87 1.79 -9.33
CA PRO A 816 23.20 1.87 -7.92
C PRO A 816 22.55 3.12 -7.31
N TYR A 817 21.83 2.91 -6.22
CA TYR A 817 21.07 3.92 -5.51
C TYR A 817 21.64 4.03 -4.10
N ILE A 818 22.37 5.11 -3.81
CA ILE A 818 22.95 5.35 -2.49
C ILE A 818 21.97 6.22 -1.70
N LEU A 819 21.42 5.69 -0.61
CA LEU A 819 20.30 6.29 0.11
C LEU A 819 20.62 6.38 1.60
N TYR A 820 20.54 7.60 2.14
CA TYR A 820 20.93 7.91 3.52
C TYR A 820 20.25 9.20 4.03
N LYS A 821 20.22 9.40 5.35
CA LYS A 821 19.77 10.67 5.94
C LYS A 821 20.73 11.81 5.58
N PRO A 822 20.26 13.04 5.31
CA PRO A 822 21.11 14.18 4.98
C PRO A 822 22.19 14.41 6.04
N ASN A 823 23.42 14.03 5.70
CA ASN A 823 24.58 14.13 6.59
C ASN A 823 25.81 14.54 5.78
N ALA A 824 26.29 15.76 6.02
CA ALA A 824 27.41 16.35 5.28
C ALA A 824 28.72 15.54 5.40
N THR A 825 28.93 14.79 6.48
CA THR A 825 30.14 13.98 6.65
C THR A 825 30.12 12.69 5.81
N LEU A 826 28.93 12.19 5.46
CA LEU A 826 28.78 10.97 4.65
C LEU A 826 28.78 11.26 3.14
N ASN A 827 28.51 12.50 2.71
CA ASN A 827 28.36 12.86 1.29
C ASN A 827 29.52 12.37 0.39
N GLY A 828 30.77 12.65 0.76
CA GLY A 828 31.92 12.25 -0.05
C GLY A 828 32.11 10.73 -0.15
N LEU A 829 31.84 10.01 0.95
CA LEU A 829 31.90 8.55 1.00
C LEU A 829 30.77 7.89 0.21
N ALA A 830 29.56 8.45 0.29
CA ALA A 830 28.41 8.04 -0.50
C ALA A 830 28.65 8.24 -2.01
N GLN A 831 29.28 9.36 -2.39
CA GLN A 831 29.68 9.64 -3.76
C GLN A 831 30.74 8.65 -4.27
N GLU A 832 31.86 8.49 -3.55
CA GLU A 832 32.93 7.54 -3.92
C GLU A 832 32.38 6.12 -4.08
N HIS A 833 31.50 5.69 -3.16
CA HIS A 833 30.89 4.37 -3.21
C HIS A 833 30.02 4.19 -4.46
N GLY A 834 29.09 5.11 -4.73
CA GLY A 834 28.21 5.02 -5.88
C GLY A 834 28.96 5.04 -7.22
N GLU A 835 30.00 5.87 -7.33
CA GLU A 835 30.88 5.88 -8.50
C GLU A 835 31.66 4.56 -8.65
N LYS A 836 32.14 3.98 -7.55
CA LYS A 836 32.82 2.67 -7.57
C LYS A 836 31.89 1.56 -8.04
N LEU A 837 30.64 1.53 -7.57
CA LEU A 837 29.64 0.56 -8.03
C LEU A 837 29.37 0.70 -9.53
N ARG A 838 29.18 1.93 -10.04
CA ARG A 838 29.01 2.18 -11.49
C ARG A 838 30.25 1.80 -12.30
N ARG A 839 31.46 2.08 -11.79
CA ARG A 839 32.72 1.77 -12.47
C ARG A 839 32.89 0.27 -12.72
N HIS A 840 32.55 -0.58 -11.74
CA HIS A 840 32.59 -2.04 -11.91
C HIS A 840 31.68 -2.53 -13.04
N LEU A 841 30.56 -1.86 -13.31
CA LEU A 841 29.64 -2.17 -14.39
C LEU A 841 30.15 -1.62 -15.74
N LEU A 842 30.68 -0.40 -15.74
CA LEU A 842 31.24 0.23 -16.94
C LEU A 842 32.44 -0.54 -17.50
N GLU A 843 33.38 -0.94 -16.63
CA GLU A 843 34.54 -1.79 -16.95
C GLU A 843 34.15 -3.10 -17.67
N ALA A 844 32.96 -3.63 -17.40
CA ALA A 844 32.45 -4.90 -17.94
C ALA A 844 31.32 -4.72 -18.99
N SER A 845 30.97 -3.49 -19.34
CA SER A 845 29.83 -3.17 -20.22
C SER A 845 29.99 -3.63 -21.67
N GLY A 846 31.24 -3.93 -22.08
CA GLY A 846 31.64 -4.12 -23.48
C GLY A 846 32.02 -2.82 -24.19
N ASP A 847 31.80 -1.65 -23.57
CA ASP A 847 32.16 -0.33 -24.08
C ASP A 847 32.63 0.61 -22.93
N PRO A 848 33.77 0.31 -22.28
CA PRO A 848 34.17 0.96 -21.02
C PRO A 848 34.57 2.44 -21.16
N GLU A 849 34.82 2.91 -22.39
CA GLU A 849 35.19 4.30 -22.67
C GLU A 849 33.97 5.23 -22.80
N HIS A 850 32.77 4.68 -23.02
CA HIS A 850 31.55 5.45 -23.26
C HIS A 850 30.50 5.11 -22.20
N LEU A 851 30.39 5.93 -21.14
CA LEU A 851 29.29 5.78 -20.19
C LEU A 851 27.98 6.18 -20.88
N ARG A 852 26.89 5.49 -20.53
CA ARG A 852 25.58 5.69 -21.15
C ARG A 852 24.56 5.89 -20.04
N ALA A 853 24.34 7.15 -19.68
CA ALA A 853 23.55 7.55 -18.53
C ALA A 853 22.16 8.02 -18.97
N TYR A 854 21.12 7.55 -18.30
CA TYR A 854 19.78 8.09 -18.48
C TYR A 854 19.68 9.45 -17.75
N VAL A 855 19.48 10.53 -18.50
CA VAL A 855 19.52 11.92 -18.00
C VAL A 855 18.63 12.19 -16.77
N ASN A 856 17.48 11.51 -16.66
CA ASN A 856 16.59 11.68 -15.50
C ASN A 856 17.09 11.05 -14.20
N TYR A 857 18.08 10.17 -14.30
CA TYR A 857 18.75 9.52 -13.17
C TYR A 857 20.18 10.04 -12.97
N ALA A 858 20.70 10.88 -13.86
CA ALA A 858 22.11 11.31 -13.85
C ALA A 858 22.47 12.03 -12.55
N HIS A 859 23.63 11.67 -11.98
CA HIS A 859 24.11 12.24 -10.73
C HIS A 859 24.54 13.70 -10.90
N GLY A 860 25.13 14.06 -12.03
CA GLY A 860 25.83 15.32 -12.28
C GLY A 860 27.35 15.16 -12.52
N THR A 861 27.91 13.96 -12.37
CA THR A 861 29.33 13.67 -12.70
C THR A 861 29.52 13.11 -14.12
N GLU A 862 28.42 12.85 -14.83
CA GLU A 862 28.39 12.40 -16.22
C GLU A 862 28.70 13.55 -17.20
N SER A 863 29.38 13.23 -18.30
CA SER A 863 29.59 14.18 -19.40
C SER A 863 28.30 14.45 -20.19
N LEU A 864 28.36 15.45 -21.07
CA LEU A 864 27.24 15.78 -21.94
C LEU A 864 26.96 14.62 -22.92
N GLU A 865 28.02 14.03 -23.45
CA GLU A 865 28.02 12.88 -24.33
C GLU A 865 27.46 11.63 -23.62
N ASP A 866 27.79 11.42 -22.34
CA ASP A 866 27.25 10.29 -21.55
C ASP A 866 25.73 10.38 -21.32
N MET A 867 25.17 11.58 -21.17
CA MET A 867 23.74 11.78 -20.93
C MET A 867 22.92 11.90 -22.22
N TYR A 868 23.49 12.55 -23.23
CA TYR A 868 22.79 12.93 -24.45
C TYR A 868 23.27 12.20 -25.70
N GLY A 869 24.20 11.25 -25.60
CA GLY A 869 24.67 10.41 -26.70
C GLY A 869 26.00 10.86 -27.28
N HIS A 870 26.87 9.88 -27.55
CA HIS A 870 28.23 10.09 -28.07
C HIS A 870 28.28 10.47 -29.56
N GLU A 871 27.13 10.59 -30.25
CA GLU A 871 27.12 11.01 -31.65
C GLU A 871 27.26 12.54 -31.79
N ALA A 872 28.39 13.01 -32.33
CA ALA A 872 28.70 14.44 -32.47
C ALA A 872 27.55 15.29 -33.06
N TRP A 873 26.85 14.80 -34.08
CA TRP A 873 25.72 15.51 -34.72
C TRP A 873 24.58 15.85 -33.73
N ARG A 874 24.38 15.01 -32.71
CA ARG A 874 23.31 15.16 -31.72
C ARG A 874 23.68 16.24 -30.70
N ILE A 875 24.92 16.20 -30.22
CA ILE A 875 25.51 17.19 -29.33
C ILE A 875 25.59 18.58 -30.00
N GLU A 876 26.04 18.65 -31.25
CA GLU A 876 26.06 19.88 -32.05
C GLU A 876 24.64 20.45 -32.25
N LYS A 877 23.67 19.60 -32.56
CA LYS A 877 22.26 20.00 -32.68
C LYS A 877 21.72 20.53 -31.36
N LEU A 878 21.96 19.85 -30.23
CA LEU A 878 21.54 20.31 -28.90
C LEU A 878 22.15 21.66 -28.53
N LYS A 879 23.47 21.86 -28.73
CA LYS A 879 24.16 23.14 -28.49
C LYS A 879 23.61 24.26 -29.39
N SER A 880 23.34 23.96 -30.67
CA SER A 880 22.72 24.90 -31.62
C SER A 880 21.30 25.32 -31.21
N LEU A 881 20.46 24.35 -30.80
CA LEU A 881 19.10 24.62 -30.32
C LEU A 881 19.10 25.37 -28.99
N LYS A 882 20.04 25.08 -28.08
CA LYS A 882 20.20 25.81 -26.82
C LYS A 882 20.51 27.28 -27.10
N LYS A 883 21.41 27.56 -28.04
CA LYS A 883 21.71 28.93 -28.51
C LYS A 883 20.50 29.63 -29.18
N LYS A 884 19.62 28.90 -29.87
CA LYS A 884 18.40 29.44 -30.48
C LYS A 884 17.33 29.78 -29.43
N TRP A 885 17.00 28.83 -28.56
CA TRP A 885 15.82 28.89 -27.69
C TRP A 885 16.11 29.41 -26.28
N ASP A 886 17.36 29.32 -25.80
CA ASP A 886 17.80 29.87 -24.51
C ASP A 886 19.19 30.53 -24.61
N PRO A 887 19.36 31.59 -25.42
CA PRO A 887 20.64 32.26 -25.61
C PRO A 887 21.23 32.88 -24.33
N LYS A 888 20.43 33.00 -23.26
CA LYS A 888 20.83 33.53 -21.94
C LYS A 888 21.04 32.44 -20.88
N ASN A 889 20.95 31.17 -21.25
CA ASN A 889 21.09 30.00 -20.37
C ASN A 889 20.28 30.12 -19.05
N ARG A 890 19.00 30.49 -19.15
CA ARG A 890 18.11 30.56 -17.99
C ARG A 890 17.76 29.15 -17.48
N MET A 891 17.52 28.21 -18.39
CA MET A 891 17.17 26.82 -18.10
C MET A 891 18.44 25.97 -17.93
N ARG A 892 19.18 26.19 -16.82
CA ARG A 892 20.51 25.59 -16.59
C ARG A 892 20.63 24.67 -15.37
N PHE A 893 19.55 24.48 -14.61
CA PHE A 893 19.59 23.81 -13.31
C PHE A 893 19.40 22.28 -13.36
N TYR A 894 19.33 21.70 -14.56
CA TYR A 894 19.13 20.25 -14.75
C TYR A 894 19.87 19.77 -16.00
N ALA A 895 20.91 18.96 -15.81
CA ALA A 895 21.75 18.40 -16.88
C ALA A 895 22.05 19.41 -18.02
N PRO A 896 22.71 20.56 -17.72
CA PRO A 896 22.85 21.67 -18.66
C PRO A 896 23.65 21.31 -19.91
N ILE A 897 23.21 21.82 -21.07
CA ILE A 897 23.84 21.59 -22.38
C ILE A 897 25.07 22.51 -22.62
N VAL A 898 25.11 23.65 -21.92
CA VAL A 898 26.09 24.75 -22.05
C VAL A 898 26.32 25.37 -20.67
#